data_AF-A0A9P5VIA9-F1
#
_entry.id   AF-A0A9P5VIA9-F1
#
_cell.length_a   1.000
_cell.length_b   1.000
_cell.length_c   1.000
_cell.angle_alpha   90.00
_cell.angle_beta   90.00
_cell.angle_gamma   90.00
#
_symmetry.space_group_name_H-M   'P 1'
#
loop_
_entity.id
_entity.type
_entity.pdbx_description
1 polymer ?
#
loop_
_entity_poly.entity_id
_entity_poly.type
_entity_poly.pdbx_seq_one_letter_code
_entity_poly.pdbx_strand_id
1 'polypeptide(L)'
;MSSTSAADIKPLNDLIKATQDQTSTTARKAHAAKVADKVKTLGLIKAFSEGQLIKTLTSLLESKKVASNRETAYFILASVSKSIGQAGEPYLIPLVPKVLDGYADKVVSVRDAADEASKAIMALPSRYAVKLLLPVLFDSIENGRWQSQCGSLQLLAGLSKSSPKQISKCLSEIVPVLSASMWSTRPEVRVEATKTTTACFDVVGNPDLISAIPFLVGCINRPEEAPECIHQLASTTFVTTVEEPTLAIMCPLLVRGLAERTPSIQRQTAVIIDNMCKLVENPAHAQQFLPKLLPGLDRMIEIGASPELRSVAERARATLVRVGGGEKAQEESTLNIAYEVKPAEVLATLKNKIGASIKSDAFNHTSLNYSATLCSELITSRDFETDAWDASITPYLLTFLSKDEVKRVATEAHKFYVEYDAKNTNAQAAVADVEEGELLCDCEFSLAYGGMILLNKTRLNLRRGQRYGLCGPNGVGKSTLMRAIADGQLEGFPPADELRTVFVEHNLQAEDADLPVVEFMFADPKLGDIPREEVVSKLASVGFTPAMQQQAVGSLSGGWKMKLELARAMLMNADILLLDEPTNHLDVSNVAWLENYLTSLTNVTSMIVSHDSSFLDTVCTGIIHYESRKLKKYRGNLSKFVEQYPDAKSYYELKSSLVTFKLPEPGFLDGVKSKDKSLLRFANISFTYPGNTVPTIRNMSAQVSLNSRVAVVGPNGAGKSTLIKVLTGETIPQVGDVVKHPNLRVAYVAQHAFHHVEQHLTKTPNEYIRWRYQYGEDRELASKASRKITPEEEAQMKKLIPWEINEKTEKLQIEDLYGRRKAKRSFEYEVQWVGKTYEDNAWISREKLEEWGFDKLVQAFDDKEAARAGAWTRSLTAVEVEKHLGDLGLPAEFATHNHIKGLSGGQKVKVVLAAAMWLNPHILVLDEPTNYLDRDSLGALTEALKEFGGGVVIISHHRDFTEAICSETWSINAGELAVTGNNYTQRAESKIVQQEAETKIDAFGNVEKVKSTRKLSRKELKDKQKKRAAAKKRGEEVSDSEDDL
;
A
#
# COMPACT_ATOMS: atom_id res chain seq x y z
N MET A 1 -14.07 32.50 -63.60
CA MET A 1 -14.08 31.66 -64.83
C MET A 1 -14.72 30.33 -64.45
N SER A 2 -15.69 29.71 -65.13
CA SER A 2 -16.34 29.91 -66.43
C SER A 2 -17.79 29.40 -66.32
N SER A 3 -18.67 29.92 -67.17
CA SER A 3 -20.00 29.36 -67.44
C SER A 3 -19.91 27.87 -67.79
N THR A 4 -20.56 27.00 -67.03
CA THR A 4 -20.76 25.60 -67.42
C THR A 4 -22.21 25.20 -67.18
N SER A 5 -22.83 24.74 -68.27
CA SER A 5 -24.27 24.57 -68.48
C SER A 5 -24.85 23.30 -67.84
N ALA A 6 -26.18 23.16 -67.84
CA ALA A 6 -26.94 21.96 -67.47
C ALA A 6 -26.46 20.63 -68.13
N ALA A 7 -25.56 20.67 -69.11
CA ALA A 7 -24.93 19.52 -69.75
C ALA A 7 -24.04 18.68 -68.80
N ASP A 8 -23.44 19.27 -67.75
CA ASP A 8 -22.48 18.55 -66.89
C ASP A 8 -23.13 17.71 -65.77
N ILE A 9 -24.39 18.00 -65.41
CA ILE A 9 -25.14 17.36 -64.30
C ILE A 9 -25.96 16.16 -64.77
N LYS A 10 -26.48 16.20 -66.01
CA LYS A 10 -27.25 15.10 -66.61
C LYS A 10 -26.53 13.73 -66.51
N PRO A 11 -25.20 13.64 -66.73
CA PRO A 11 -24.45 12.40 -66.53
C PRO A 11 -24.48 11.83 -65.10
N LEU A 12 -24.60 12.67 -64.06
CA LEU A 12 -24.66 12.18 -62.66
C LEU A 12 -25.99 11.49 -62.37
N ASN A 13 -27.11 12.11 -62.78
CA ASN A 13 -28.44 11.53 -62.60
C ASN A 13 -28.64 10.27 -63.47
N ASP A 14 -28.08 10.27 -64.69
CA ASP A 14 -28.10 9.10 -65.57
C ASP A 14 -27.25 7.94 -64.98
N LEU A 15 -26.11 8.24 -64.35
CA LEU A 15 -25.30 7.24 -63.64
C LEU A 15 -26.02 6.64 -62.42
N ILE A 16 -26.76 7.45 -61.65
CA ILE A 16 -27.55 6.97 -60.53
C ILE A 16 -28.65 6.02 -61.01
N LYS A 17 -29.37 6.37 -62.09
CA LYS A 17 -30.36 5.48 -62.73
C LYS A 17 -29.72 4.21 -63.26
N ALA A 18 -28.60 4.31 -63.98
CA ALA A 18 -27.87 3.16 -64.48
C ALA A 18 -27.35 2.23 -63.37
N THR A 19 -27.15 2.76 -62.15
CA THR A 19 -26.83 1.97 -60.95
C THR A 19 -28.06 1.24 -60.41
N GLN A 20 -29.25 1.85 -60.48
CA GLN A 20 -30.52 1.19 -60.09
C GLN A 20 -30.87 0.02 -61.01
N ASP A 21 -30.56 0.14 -62.30
CA ASP A 21 -30.88 -0.85 -63.33
C ASP A 21 -29.98 -2.10 -63.31
N GLN A 22 -28.93 -2.12 -62.47
CA GLN A 22 -28.03 -3.27 -62.34
C GLN A 22 -28.69 -4.43 -61.60
N THR A 23 -28.53 -5.65 -62.14
CA THR A 23 -29.20 -6.87 -61.65
C THR A 23 -28.48 -7.56 -60.49
N SER A 24 -27.18 -7.29 -60.29
CA SER A 24 -26.35 -7.91 -59.26
C SER A 24 -25.92 -6.90 -58.18
N THR A 25 -25.87 -7.32 -56.92
CA THR A 25 -25.33 -6.53 -55.79
C THR A 25 -23.89 -6.11 -56.04
N THR A 26 -23.04 -7.00 -56.56
CA THR A 26 -21.64 -6.70 -56.90
C THR A 26 -21.54 -5.64 -58.00
N ALA A 27 -22.42 -5.73 -59.03
CA ALA A 27 -22.47 -4.76 -60.12
C ALA A 27 -22.95 -3.38 -59.62
N ARG A 28 -23.93 -3.34 -58.72
CA ARG A 28 -24.40 -2.11 -58.07
C ARG A 28 -23.30 -1.43 -57.27
N LYS A 29 -22.56 -2.19 -56.47
CA LYS A 29 -21.42 -1.69 -55.70
C LYS A 29 -20.31 -1.12 -56.60
N ALA A 30 -19.97 -1.80 -57.70
CA ALA A 30 -18.99 -1.30 -58.67
C ALA A 30 -19.47 -0.02 -59.40
N HIS A 31 -20.76 0.07 -59.73
CA HIS A 31 -21.35 1.27 -60.34
C HIS A 31 -21.44 2.45 -59.35
N ALA A 32 -21.71 2.20 -58.07
CA ALA A 32 -21.69 3.22 -57.03
C ALA A 32 -20.30 3.91 -56.91
N ALA A 33 -19.21 3.19 -57.13
CA ALA A 33 -17.87 3.78 -57.21
C ALA A 33 -17.74 4.79 -58.36
N LYS A 34 -18.33 4.49 -59.54
CA LYS A 34 -18.35 5.44 -60.68
C LYS A 34 -19.16 6.70 -60.36
N VAL A 35 -20.25 6.57 -59.60
CA VAL A 35 -21.01 7.73 -59.10
C VAL A 35 -20.12 8.57 -58.18
N ALA A 36 -19.37 7.96 -57.27
CA ALA A 36 -18.46 8.66 -56.38
C ALA A 36 -17.31 9.38 -57.09
N ASP A 37 -16.74 8.78 -58.15
CA ASP A 37 -15.74 9.44 -59.01
C ASP A 37 -16.32 10.65 -59.73
N LYS A 38 -17.57 10.53 -60.19
CA LYS A 38 -18.27 11.65 -60.84
C LYS A 38 -18.57 12.78 -59.85
N VAL A 39 -18.97 12.46 -58.61
CA VAL A 39 -19.16 13.46 -57.55
C VAL A 39 -17.85 14.19 -57.24
N LYS A 40 -16.72 13.46 -57.16
CA LYS A 40 -15.40 14.04 -56.92
C LYS A 40 -14.96 15.00 -58.03
N THR A 41 -15.21 14.64 -59.29
CA THR A 41 -14.86 15.48 -60.46
C THR A 41 -15.77 16.70 -60.62
N LEU A 42 -17.05 16.61 -60.26
CA LEU A 42 -17.99 17.73 -60.30
C LEU A 42 -17.76 18.76 -59.18
N GLY A 43 -17.21 18.31 -58.05
CA GLY A 43 -17.09 19.12 -56.82
C GLY A 43 -18.39 19.14 -56.01
N LEU A 44 -18.25 19.29 -54.69
CA LEU A 44 -19.34 19.16 -53.73
C LEU A 44 -20.48 20.16 -53.95
N ILE A 45 -20.14 21.43 -54.21
CA ILE A 45 -21.13 22.50 -54.44
C ILE A 45 -22.07 22.08 -55.57
N LYS A 46 -21.54 21.73 -56.74
CA LYS A 46 -22.36 21.35 -57.91
C LYS A 46 -23.10 20.04 -57.70
N ALA A 47 -22.48 19.04 -57.09
CA ALA A 47 -23.12 17.74 -56.87
C ALA A 47 -24.31 17.82 -55.89
N PHE A 48 -24.19 18.61 -54.81
CA PHE A 48 -25.20 18.65 -53.76
C PHE A 48 -26.26 19.74 -53.98
N SER A 49 -25.87 20.93 -54.46
CA SER A 49 -26.82 22.03 -54.72
C SER A 49 -27.56 21.84 -56.05
N GLU A 50 -26.85 21.86 -57.17
CA GLU A 50 -27.44 21.80 -58.52
C GLU A 50 -27.83 20.36 -58.92
N GLY A 51 -27.03 19.38 -58.54
CA GLY A 51 -27.28 17.95 -58.79
C GLY A 51 -28.31 17.30 -57.87
N GLN A 52 -28.73 17.98 -56.80
CA GLN A 52 -29.69 17.49 -55.81
C GLN A 52 -29.42 16.07 -55.26
N LEU A 53 -28.15 15.66 -55.19
CA LEU A 53 -27.78 14.28 -54.83
C LEU A 53 -28.39 13.83 -53.50
N ILE A 54 -28.33 14.67 -52.46
CA ILE A 54 -28.87 14.37 -51.12
C ILE A 54 -30.38 14.10 -51.19
N LYS A 55 -31.13 14.92 -51.94
CA LYS A 55 -32.58 14.76 -52.12
C LYS A 55 -32.90 13.47 -52.87
N THR A 56 -32.14 13.17 -53.93
CA THR A 56 -32.28 11.93 -54.69
C THR A 56 -32.00 10.70 -53.82
N LEU A 57 -30.90 10.69 -53.05
CA LEU A 57 -30.57 9.60 -52.15
C LEU A 57 -31.62 9.42 -51.05
N THR A 58 -32.10 10.50 -50.45
CA THR A 58 -33.18 10.45 -49.45
C THR A 58 -34.43 9.81 -50.02
N SER A 59 -34.84 10.19 -51.23
CA SER A 59 -35.99 9.57 -51.90
C SER A 59 -35.80 8.08 -52.18
N LEU A 60 -34.56 7.62 -52.44
CA LEU A 60 -34.27 6.21 -52.69
C LEU A 60 -34.26 5.39 -51.40
N LEU A 61 -33.73 5.94 -50.31
CA LEU A 61 -33.79 5.35 -48.98
C LEU A 61 -35.25 5.13 -48.52
N GLU A 62 -36.13 6.09 -48.83
CA GLU A 62 -37.55 6.05 -48.45
C GLU A 62 -38.42 5.17 -49.39
N SER A 63 -37.82 4.51 -50.38
CA SER A 63 -38.52 3.61 -51.29
C SER A 63 -39.11 2.40 -50.55
N LYS A 64 -40.41 2.42 -50.25
CA LYS A 64 -41.10 1.36 -49.49
C LYS A 64 -41.13 0.00 -50.20
N LYS A 65 -41.24 -0.02 -51.54
CA LYS A 65 -41.51 -1.25 -52.30
C LYS A 65 -40.27 -1.88 -52.93
N VAL A 66 -39.25 -1.09 -53.26
CA VAL A 66 -38.13 -1.55 -54.11
C VAL A 66 -36.86 -1.65 -53.26
N ALA A 67 -36.50 -2.87 -52.87
CA ALA A 67 -35.30 -3.14 -52.08
C ALA A 67 -34.01 -2.76 -52.82
N SER A 68 -34.00 -2.94 -54.15
CA SER A 68 -32.82 -2.61 -54.96
C SER A 68 -32.48 -1.12 -54.94
N ASN A 69 -33.49 -0.25 -54.85
CA ASN A 69 -33.29 1.20 -54.75
C ASN A 69 -32.66 1.60 -53.41
N ARG A 70 -33.10 0.99 -52.31
CA ARG A 70 -32.53 1.25 -50.96
C ARG A 70 -31.09 0.77 -50.89
N GLU A 71 -30.82 -0.45 -51.35
CA GLU A 71 -29.47 -1.02 -51.44
C GLU A 71 -28.53 -0.16 -52.30
N THR A 72 -29.00 0.31 -53.45
CA THR A 72 -28.23 1.23 -54.31
C THR A 72 -27.92 2.55 -53.60
N ALA A 73 -28.88 3.13 -52.87
CA ALA A 73 -28.65 4.36 -52.12
C ALA A 73 -27.57 4.19 -51.05
N TYR A 74 -27.57 3.07 -50.32
CA TYR A 74 -26.53 2.75 -49.34
C TYR A 74 -25.15 2.57 -49.96
N PHE A 75 -25.02 1.86 -51.09
CA PHE A 75 -23.73 1.74 -51.77
C PHE A 75 -23.22 3.08 -52.29
N ILE A 76 -24.10 3.93 -52.85
CA ILE A 76 -23.71 5.27 -53.27
C ILE A 76 -23.24 6.09 -52.07
N LEU A 77 -23.97 6.07 -50.95
CA LEU A 77 -23.57 6.76 -49.72
C LEU A 77 -22.20 6.27 -49.23
N ALA A 78 -21.95 4.96 -49.20
CA ALA A 78 -20.69 4.39 -48.79
C ALA A 78 -19.52 4.82 -49.70
N SER A 79 -19.69 4.73 -51.01
CA SER A 79 -18.67 5.11 -51.99
C SER A 79 -18.42 6.61 -52.02
N VAL A 80 -19.48 7.44 -51.95
CA VAL A 80 -19.38 8.90 -51.94
C VAL A 80 -18.67 9.37 -50.67
N SER A 81 -19.04 8.83 -49.49
CA SER A 81 -18.38 9.15 -48.22
C SER A 81 -16.86 8.91 -48.29
N LYS A 82 -16.44 7.75 -48.82
CA LYS A 82 -15.01 7.42 -48.99
C LYS A 82 -14.29 8.35 -49.98
N SER A 83 -15.00 8.90 -50.97
CA SER A 83 -14.40 9.70 -52.06
C SER A 83 -14.22 11.17 -51.70
N ILE A 84 -15.19 11.77 -50.99
CA ILE A 84 -15.23 13.21 -50.72
C ILE A 84 -14.51 13.63 -49.43
N GLY A 85 -14.31 12.70 -48.50
CA GLY A 85 -13.66 12.97 -47.21
C GLY A 85 -14.43 13.96 -46.32
N GLN A 86 -13.73 14.56 -45.36
CA GLN A 86 -14.31 15.41 -44.29
C GLN A 86 -15.18 16.57 -44.81
N ALA A 87 -14.92 17.10 -46.01
CA ALA A 87 -15.72 18.17 -46.59
C ALA A 87 -17.19 17.79 -46.84
N GLY A 88 -17.51 16.49 -46.91
CA GLY A 88 -18.87 15.98 -47.06
C GLY A 88 -19.67 15.83 -45.76
N GLU A 89 -18.99 15.89 -44.61
CA GLU A 89 -19.54 15.61 -43.29
C GLU A 89 -20.81 16.43 -42.95
N PRO A 90 -20.87 17.77 -43.16
CA PRO A 90 -22.03 18.58 -42.78
C PRO A 90 -23.34 18.17 -43.47
N TYR A 91 -23.23 17.50 -44.61
CA TYR A 91 -24.36 17.15 -45.48
C TYR A 91 -24.77 15.68 -45.35
N LEU A 92 -23.84 14.81 -44.96
CA LEU A 92 -24.07 13.37 -44.84
C LEU A 92 -24.47 12.96 -43.41
N ILE A 93 -24.01 13.66 -42.38
CA ILE A 93 -24.44 13.39 -40.98
C ILE A 93 -25.96 13.45 -40.81
N PRO A 94 -26.69 14.44 -41.36
CA PRO A 94 -28.15 14.49 -41.25
C PRO A 94 -28.87 13.27 -41.84
N LEU A 95 -28.20 12.46 -42.68
CA LEU A 95 -28.76 11.22 -43.23
C LEU A 95 -28.53 10.00 -42.33
N VAL A 96 -27.69 10.10 -41.29
CA VAL A 96 -27.39 8.98 -40.37
C VAL A 96 -28.65 8.34 -39.78
N PRO A 97 -29.67 9.08 -39.28
CA PRO A 97 -30.92 8.45 -38.81
C PRO A 97 -31.57 7.53 -39.86
N LYS A 98 -31.60 7.96 -41.12
CA LYS A 98 -32.17 7.19 -42.25
C LYS A 98 -31.30 6.00 -42.64
N VAL A 99 -30.00 6.05 -42.35
CA VAL A 99 -29.10 4.91 -42.52
C VAL A 99 -29.29 3.89 -41.41
N LEU A 100 -29.50 4.35 -40.17
CA LEU A 100 -29.81 3.51 -39.03
C LEU A 100 -31.17 2.78 -39.17
N ASP A 101 -32.15 3.39 -39.82
CA ASP A 101 -33.40 2.72 -40.21
C ASP A 101 -33.16 1.47 -41.07
N GLY A 102 -32.08 1.49 -41.88
CA GLY A 102 -31.69 0.40 -42.77
C GLY A 102 -31.27 -0.88 -42.05
N TYR A 103 -30.77 -0.79 -40.82
CA TYR A 103 -30.45 -1.95 -39.98
C TYR A 103 -31.68 -2.81 -39.67
N ALA A 104 -32.86 -2.20 -39.66
CA ALA A 104 -34.12 -2.87 -39.43
C ALA A 104 -34.89 -3.22 -40.73
N ASP A 105 -34.24 -3.18 -41.88
CA ASP A 105 -34.83 -3.62 -43.15
C ASP A 105 -35.12 -5.13 -43.15
N LYS A 106 -36.15 -5.54 -43.88
CA LYS A 106 -36.54 -6.95 -44.01
C LYS A 106 -35.56 -7.74 -44.89
N VAL A 107 -34.83 -7.07 -45.79
CA VAL A 107 -33.92 -7.70 -46.74
C VAL A 107 -32.49 -7.67 -46.19
N VAL A 108 -31.83 -8.84 -46.14
CA VAL A 108 -30.46 -9.00 -45.61
C VAL A 108 -29.47 -8.13 -46.38
N SER A 109 -29.47 -8.17 -47.72
CA SER A 109 -28.54 -7.39 -48.53
C SER A 109 -28.65 -5.87 -48.32
N VAL A 110 -29.85 -5.38 -48.00
CA VAL A 110 -30.08 -3.96 -47.67
C VAL A 110 -29.49 -3.64 -46.30
N ARG A 111 -29.63 -4.54 -45.31
CA ARG A 111 -29.02 -4.37 -43.98
C ARG A 111 -27.49 -4.35 -44.05
N ASP A 112 -26.90 -5.25 -44.82
CA ASP A 112 -25.45 -5.30 -45.02
C ASP A 112 -24.93 -4.03 -45.73
N ALA A 113 -25.68 -3.53 -46.71
CA ALA A 113 -25.36 -2.26 -47.38
C ALA A 113 -25.51 -1.07 -46.42
N ALA A 114 -26.53 -1.04 -45.57
CA ALA A 114 -26.74 -0.02 -44.56
C ALA A 114 -25.59 0.01 -43.53
N ASP A 115 -25.09 -1.17 -43.13
CA ASP A 115 -23.92 -1.28 -42.25
C ASP A 115 -22.62 -0.80 -42.90
N GLU A 116 -22.42 -1.09 -44.19
CA GLU A 116 -21.28 -0.52 -44.91
C GLU A 116 -21.39 1.01 -45.05
N ALA A 117 -22.59 1.52 -45.32
CA ALA A 117 -22.85 2.95 -45.45
C ALA A 117 -22.67 3.69 -44.13
N SER A 118 -23.18 3.15 -43.02
CA SER A 118 -23.06 3.76 -41.70
C SER A 118 -21.59 3.86 -41.27
N LYS A 119 -20.80 2.80 -41.45
CA LYS A 119 -19.36 2.79 -41.14
C LYS A 119 -18.59 3.78 -42.01
N ALA A 120 -18.95 3.89 -43.29
CA ALA A 120 -18.32 4.86 -44.19
C ALA A 120 -18.67 6.31 -43.82
N ILE A 121 -19.92 6.58 -43.44
CA ILE A 121 -20.35 7.91 -43.00
C ILE A 121 -19.73 8.26 -41.65
N MET A 122 -19.64 7.32 -40.71
CA MET A 122 -19.04 7.55 -39.38
C MET A 122 -17.50 7.61 -39.40
N ALA A 123 -16.86 7.31 -40.53
CA ALA A 123 -15.44 7.54 -40.75
C ALA A 123 -15.13 8.93 -41.33
N LEU A 124 -16.16 9.67 -41.77
CA LEU A 124 -16.03 11.05 -42.24
C LEU A 124 -15.69 12.04 -41.13
N PRO A 125 -16.32 11.99 -39.93
CA PRO A 125 -16.27 13.08 -39.01
C PRO A 125 -14.88 13.33 -38.48
N SER A 126 -14.54 14.61 -38.31
CA SER A 126 -13.37 14.97 -37.53
C SER A 126 -13.49 14.39 -36.12
N ARG A 127 -12.38 14.01 -35.49
CA ARG A 127 -12.38 13.50 -34.11
C ARG A 127 -13.05 14.45 -33.11
N TYR A 128 -13.13 15.74 -33.43
CA TYR A 128 -13.79 16.78 -32.62
C TYR A 128 -15.32 16.85 -32.81
N ALA A 129 -15.87 16.15 -33.80
CA ALA A 129 -17.32 16.13 -34.08
C ALA A 129 -18.10 15.10 -33.24
N VAL A 130 -17.44 14.32 -32.38
CA VAL A 130 -18.06 13.23 -31.61
C VAL A 130 -19.31 13.69 -30.88
N LYS A 131 -19.27 14.82 -30.17
CA LYS A 131 -20.41 15.33 -29.40
C LYS A 131 -21.62 15.72 -30.27
N LEU A 132 -21.40 16.07 -31.53
CA LEU A 132 -22.47 16.34 -32.50
C LEU A 132 -23.14 15.06 -33.00
N LEU A 133 -22.41 13.94 -32.98
CA LEU A 133 -22.91 12.64 -33.39
C LEU A 133 -23.70 11.95 -32.26
N LEU A 134 -23.35 12.23 -30.99
CA LEU A 134 -23.97 11.57 -29.84
C LEU A 134 -25.50 11.69 -29.80
N PRO A 135 -26.14 12.86 -29.96
CA PRO A 135 -27.59 12.96 -29.95
C PRO A 135 -28.28 12.09 -31.01
N VAL A 136 -27.67 11.98 -32.20
CA VAL A 136 -28.18 11.17 -33.31
C VAL A 136 -28.10 9.68 -32.97
N LEU A 137 -27.01 9.25 -32.35
CA LEU A 137 -26.85 7.86 -31.91
C LEU A 137 -27.75 7.54 -30.71
N PHE A 138 -27.85 8.44 -29.74
CA PHE A 138 -28.66 8.28 -28.54
C PHE A 138 -30.14 8.12 -28.87
N ASP A 139 -30.70 8.95 -29.76
CA ASP A 139 -32.11 8.80 -30.18
C ASP A 139 -32.37 7.42 -30.80
N SER A 140 -31.46 6.92 -31.63
CA SER A 140 -31.58 5.57 -32.21
C SER A 140 -31.36 4.45 -31.19
N ILE A 141 -30.51 4.65 -30.18
CA ILE A 141 -30.31 3.68 -29.08
C ILE A 141 -31.55 3.61 -28.18
N GLU A 142 -32.17 4.74 -27.87
CA GLU A 142 -33.32 4.81 -26.96
C GLU A 142 -34.63 4.43 -27.66
N ASN A 143 -34.87 5.00 -28.85
CA ASN A 143 -36.16 4.93 -29.54
C ASN A 143 -36.16 4.02 -30.79
N GLY A 144 -34.99 3.60 -31.26
CA GLY A 144 -34.86 2.78 -32.46
C GLY A 144 -35.33 1.33 -32.27
N ARG A 145 -35.49 0.62 -33.39
CA ARG A 145 -35.73 -0.84 -33.34
C ARG A 145 -34.46 -1.55 -32.87
N TRP A 146 -34.60 -2.73 -32.27
CA TRP A 146 -33.46 -3.45 -31.69
C TRP A 146 -32.27 -3.64 -32.64
N GLN A 147 -32.48 -3.82 -33.94
CA GLN A 147 -31.38 -3.88 -34.92
C GLN A 147 -30.66 -2.54 -35.08
N SER A 148 -31.41 -1.44 -35.14
CA SER A 148 -30.89 -0.08 -35.23
C SER A 148 -30.20 0.33 -33.91
N GLN A 149 -30.71 -0.12 -32.76
CA GLN A 149 -30.05 0.01 -31.46
C GLN A 149 -28.68 -0.67 -31.48
N CYS A 150 -28.61 -1.95 -31.89
CA CYS A 150 -27.34 -2.67 -32.02
C CYS A 150 -26.38 -1.98 -32.99
N GLY A 151 -26.86 -1.51 -34.15
CA GLY A 151 -26.05 -0.76 -35.10
C GLY A 151 -25.49 0.53 -34.49
N SER A 152 -26.30 1.28 -33.75
CA SER A 152 -25.89 2.54 -33.10
C SER A 152 -24.86 2.31 -31.99
N LEU A 153 -25.04 1.25 -31.20
CA LEU A 153 -24.10 0.80 -30.18
C LEU A 153 -22.74 0.40 -30.79
N GLN A 154 -22.74 -0.28 -31.95
CA GLN A 154 -21.53 -0.62 -32.70
C GLN A 154 -20.79 0.60 -33.22
N LEU A 155 -21.53 1.59 -33.73
CA LEU A 155 -20.94 2.85 -34.20
C LEU A 155 -20.33 3.64 -33.04
N LEU A 156 -20.99 3.69 -31.89
CA LEU A 156 -20.46 4.33 -30.68
C LEU A 156 -19.18 3.63 -30.18
N ALA A 157 -19.13 2.30 -30.21
CA ALA A 157 -17.91 1.54 -29.90
C ALA A 157 -16.78 1.78 -30.94
N GLY A 158 -17.13 2.08 -32.20
CA GLY A 158 -16.17 2.52 -33.21
C GLY A 158 -15.60 3.93 -32.93
N LEU A 159 -16.43 4.83 -32.40
CA LEU A 159 -15.99 6.17 -31.98
C LEU A 159 -15.02 6.12 -30.80
N SER A 160 -15.22 5.21 -29.84
CA SER A 160 -14.29 5.06 -28.71
C SER A 160 -12.88 4.64 -29.14
N LYS A 161 -12.75 3.89 -30.24
CA LYS A 161 -11.46 3.49 -30.81
C LYS A 161 -10.82 4.57 -31.67
N SER A 162 -11.61 5.32 -32.43
CA SER A 162 -11.10 6.34 -33.36
C SER A 162 -10.83 7.69 -32.68
N SER A 163 -11.62 8.04 -31.66
CA SER A 163 -11.58 9.32 -30.96
C SER A 163 -11.68 9.15 -29.44
N PRO A 164 -10.73 8.42 -28.81
CA PRO A 164 -10.81 8.05 -27.39
C PRO A 164 -10.87 9.26 -26.45
N LYS A 165 -10.06 10.31 -26.72
CA LYS A 165 -10.02 11.53 -25.90
C LYS A 165 -11.39 12.23 -25.87
N GLN A 166 -12.06 12.32 -27.01
CA GLN A 166 -13.34 13.01 -27.13
C GLN A 166 -14.49 12.18 -26.53
N ILE A 167 -14.44 10.86 -26.65
CA ILE A 167 -15.40 9.99 -25.95
C ILE A 167 -15.22 10.09 -24.44
N SER A 168 -13.98 10.15 -23.94
CA SER A 168 -13.69 10.33 -22.51
C SER A 168 -14.39 11.58 -21.94
N LYS A 169 -14.26 12.71 -22.64
CA LYS A 169 -14.93 13.99 -22.27
C LYS A 169 -16.46 13.91 -22.26
N CYS A 170 -17.07 12.93 -22.94
CA CYS A 170 -18.53 12.81 -23.04
C CYS A 170 -19.10 11.65 -22.19
N LEU A 171 -18.29 11.01 -21.34
CA LEU A 171 -18.72 9.82 -20.60
C LEU A 171 -19.88 10.10 -19.63
N SER A 172 -19.97 11.31 -19.07
CA SER A 172 -21.08 11.72 -18.20
C SER A 172 -22.46 11.62 -18.89
N GLU A 173 -22.51 11.87 -20.21
CA GLU A 173 -23.71 11.75 -21.05
C GLU A 173 -23.89 10.33 -21.60
N ILE A 174 -22.80 9.63 -21.94
CA ILE A 174 -22.82 8.29 -22.53
C ILE A 174 -23.23 7.21 -21.51
N VAL A 175 -22.68 7.27 -20.28
CA VAL A 175 -22.87 6.22 -19.26
C VAL A 175 -24.35 5.96 -18.94
N PRO A 176 -25.23 6.95 -18.74
CA PRO A 176 -26.65 6.72 -18.50
C PRO A 176 -27.36 5.95 -19.63
N VAL A 177 -27.11 6.33 -20.90
CA VAL A 177 -27.74 5.73 -22.08
C VAL A 177 -27.30 4.27 -22.25
N LEU A 178 -26.00 4.02 -22.09
CA LEU A 178 -25.45 2.66 -22.14
C LEU A 178 -25.95 1.80 -20.98
N SER A 179 -25.98 2.35 -19.77
CA SER A 179 -26.49 1.67 -18.58
C SER A 179 -27.95 1.24 -18.79
N ALA A 180 -28.82 2.10 -19.32
CA ALA A 180 -30.20 1.74 -19.63
C ALA A 180 -30.28 0.63 -20.71
N SER A 181 -29.43 0.69 -21.73
CA SER A 181 -29.39 -0.28 -22.83
C SER A 181 -28.94 -1.68 -22.38
N MET A 182 -28.08 -1.77 -21.36
CA MET A 182 -27.67 -3.04 -20.75
C MET A 182 -28.82 -3.78 -20.05
N TRP A 183 -29.91 -3.06 -19.73
CA TRP A 183 -31.14 -3.61 -19.14
C TRP A 183 -32.27 -3.82 -20.17
N SER A 184 -31.95 -3.78 -21.47
CA SER A 184 -32.92 -4.03 -22.54
C SER A 184 -33.56 -5.41 -22.42
N THR A 185 -34.84 -5.51 -22.76
CA THR A 185 -35.56 -6.80 -22.81
C THR A 185 -35.00 -7.75 -23.87
N ARG A 186 -34.27 -7.23 -24.87
CA ARG A 186 -33.67 -8.02 -25.95
C ARG A 186 -32.24 -8.46 -25.58
N PRO A 187 -31.94 -9.78 -25.54
CA PRO A 187 -30.60 -10.29 -25.25
C PRO A 187 -29.51 -9.71 -26.18
N GLU A 188 -29.81 -9.57 -27.47
CA GLU A 188 -28.87 -9.07 -28.48
C GLU A 188 -28.43 -7.64 -28.19
N VAL A 189 -29.36 -6.78 -27.76
CA VAL A 189 -29.08 -5.39 -27.38
C VAL A 189 -28.25 -5.34 -26.10
N ARG A 190 -28.55 -6.19 -25.10
CA ARG A 190 -27.78 -6.24 -23.85
C ARG A 190 -26.32 -6.65 -24.08
N VAL A 191 -26.11 -7.67 -24.90
CA VAL A 191 -24.76 -8.14 -25.24
C VAL A 191 -23.98 -7.04 -25.96
N GLU A 192 -24.60 -6.35 -26.92
CA GLU A 192 -23.93 -5.28 -27.64
C GLU A 192 -23.68 -4.06 -26.75
N ALA A 193 -24.65 -3.66 -25.93
CA ALA A 193 -24.50 -2.56 -24.98
C ALA A 193 -23.39 -2.81 -23.97
N THR A 194 -23.23 -4.05 -23.49
CA THR A 194 -22.14 -4.43 -22.59
C THR A 194 -20.79 -4.24 -23.27
N LYS A 195 -20.63 -4.71 -24.52
CA LYS A 195 -19.39 -4.52 -25.29
C LYS A 195 -19.07 -3.05 -25.54
N THR A 196 -20.08 -2.25 -25.90
CA THR A 196 -19.92 -0.81 -26.11
C THR A 196 -19.54 -0.11 -24.80
N THR A 197 -20.13 -0.49 -23.68
CA THR A 197 -19.81 0.07 -22.35
C THR A 197 -18.36 -0.21 -21.98
N THR A 198 -17.87 -1.44 -22.15
CA THR A 198 -16.45 -1.77 -21.93
C THR A 198 -15.56 -0.91 -22.83
N ALA A 199 -15.86 -0.85 -24.14
CA ALA A 199 -15.06 -0.06 -25.08
C ALA A 199 -15.06 1.46 -24.79
N CYS A 200 -16.12 1.99 -24.17
CA CYS A 200 -16.21 3.37 -23.72
C CYS A 200 -15.49 3.58 -22.36
N PHE A 201 -15.50 2.62 -21.45
CA PHE A 201 -14.83 2.77 -20.15
C PHE A 201 -13.32 2.65 -20.28
N ASP A 202 -12.82 1.85 -21.23
CA ASP A 202 -11.39 1.69 -21.52
C ASP A 202 -10.70 3.00 -21.93
N VAL A 203 -11.45 4.04 -22.34
CA VAL A 203 -10.88 5.33 -22.78
C VAL A 203 -10.56 6.29 -21.64
N VAL A 204 -10.97 5.99 -20.40
CA VAL A 204 -10.78 6.87 -19.23
C VAL A 204 -9.30 7.10 -18.93
N GLY A 205 -8.44 6.14 -19.28
CA GLY A 205 -6.98 6.28 -19.16
C GLY A 205 -6.46 6.41 -17.73
N ASN A 206 -7.32 6.26 -16.70
CA ASN A 206 -6.95 6.34 -15.30
C ASN A 206 -6.35 5.00 -14.83
N PRO A 207 -5.04 4.93 -14.53
CA PRO A 207 -4.36 3.70 -14.10
C PRO A 207 -4.97 3.05 -12.85
N ASP A 208 -5.54 3.85 -11.94
CA ASP A 208 -6.12 3.38 -10.69
C ASP A 208 -7.39 2.54 -10.91
N LEU A 209 -8.04 2.71 -12.07
CA LEU A 209 -9.31 2.04 -12.39
C LEU A 209 -9.21 0.97 -13.48
N ILE A 210 -8.08 0.84 -14.18
CA ILE A 210 -7.94 -0.13 -15.30
C ILE A 210 -8.33 -1.55 -14.87
N SER A 211 -7.86 -2.00 -13.71
CA SER A 211 -8.17 -3.32 -13.17
C SER A 211 -9.62 -3.46 -12.71
N ALA A 212 -10.28 -2.35 -12.38
CA ALA A 212 -11.66 -2.31 -11.89
C ALA A 212 -12.70 -2.21 -13.01
N ILE A 213 -12.35 -1.76 -14.22
CA ILE A 213 -13.29 -1.57 -15.34
C ILE A 213 -14.16 -2.79 -15.62
N PRO A 214 -13.63 -4.03 -15.72
CA PRO A 214 -14.46 -5.21 -15.97
C PRO A 214 -15.51 -5.44 -14.88
N PHE A 215 -15.15 -5.17 -13.62
CA PHE A 215 -16.04 -5.30 -12.47
C PHE A 215 -17.08 -4.19 -12.43
N LEU A 216 -16.71 -2.95 -12.78
CA LEU A 216 -17.63 -1.81 -12.88
C LEU A 216 -18.72 -2.07 -13.93
N VAL A 217 -18.33 -2.55 -15.11
CA VAL A 217 -19.28 -2.94 -16.17
C VAL A 217 -20.14 -4.12 -15.70
N GLY A 218 -19.52 -5.11 -15.06
CA GLY A 218 -20.21 -6.24 -14.44
C GLY A 218 -21.30 -5.80 -13.46
N CYS A 219 -21.00 -4.85 -12.58
CA CYS A 219 -21.93 -4.31 -11.59
C CYS A 219 -23.12 -3.58 -12.20
N ILE A 220 -22.96 -2.93 -13.35
CA ILE A 220 -24.09 -2.31 -14.07
C ILE A 220 -25.08 -3.40 -14.51
N ASN A 221 -24.59 -4.55 -14.97
CA ASN A 221 -25.41 -5.68 -15.43
C ASN A 221 -25.97 -6.54 -14.28
N ARG A 222 -25.15 -6.74 -13.23
CA ARG A 222 -25.40 -7.62 -12.08
C ARG A 222 -25.23 -6.82 -10.78
N PRO A 223 -26.29 -6.14 -10.31
CA PRO A 223 -26.24 -5.31 -9.11
C PRO A 223 -25.80 -6.06 -7.85
N GLU A 224 -26.04 -7.37 -7.79
CA GLU A 224 -25.63 -8.26 -6.71
C GLU A 224 -24.12 -8.38 -6.52
N GLU A 225 -23.31 -8.05 -7.55
CA GLU A 225 -21.84 -8.05 -7.47
C GLU A 225 -21.28 -6.75 -6.88
N ALA A 226 -22.13 -5.73 -6.67
CA ALA A 226 -21.69 -4.42 -6.16
C ALA A 226 -20.95 -4.48 -4.81
N PRO A 227 -21.37 -5.28 -3.81
CA PRO A 227 -20.63 -5.39 -2.55
C PRO A 227 -19.19 -5.87 -2.72
N GLU A 228 -18.97 -6.86 -3.59
CA GLU A 228 -17.64 -7.40 -3.86
C GLU A 228 -16.77 -6.38 -4.60
N CYS A 229 -17.33 -5.69 -5.59
CA CYS A 229 -16.65 -4.61 -6.30
C CYS A 229 -16.26 -3.45 -5.37
N ILE A 230 -17.17 -3.03 -4.48
CA ILE A 230 -16.89 -2.00 -3.45
C ILE A 230 -15.78 -2.46 -2.52
N HIS A 231 -15.79 -3.73 -2.08
CA HIS A 231 -14.75 -4.25 -1.21
C HIS A 231 -13.37 -4.23 -1.88
N GLN A 232 -13.29 -4.60 -3.16
CA GLN A 232 -12.04 -4.51 -3.93
C GLN A 232 -11.59 -3.06 -4.10
N LEU A 233 -12.49 -2.18 -4.52
CA LEU A 233 -12.20 -0.75 -4.73
C LEU A 233 -11.84 0.00 -3.45
N ALA A 234 -12.35 -0.42 -2.30
CA ALA A 234 -11.96 0.16 -1.01
C ALA A 234 -10.47 -0.09 -0.68
N SER A 235 -9.88 -1.14 -1.25
CA SER A 235 -8.44 -1.40 -1.16
C SER A 235 -7.61 -0.72 -2.26
N THR A 236 -8.28 -0.20 -3.30
CA THR A 236 -7.63 0.54 -4.38
C THR A 236 -7.16 1.89 -3.88
N THR A 237 -5.91 2.20 -4.24
CA THR A 237 -5.28 3.49 -4.01
C THR A 237 -5.60 4.43 -5.14
N PHE A 238 -6.42 5.44 -4.90
CA PHE A 238 -6.55 6.54 -5.85
C PHE A 238 -5.33 7.45 -5.69
N VAL A 239 -4.53 7.54 -6.75
CA VAL A 239 -3.30 8.33 -6.83
C VAL A 239 -3.52 9.51 -7.77
N THR A 240 -4.12 9.21 -8.91
CA THR A 240 -4.27 10.12 -10.04
C THR A 240 -5.37 11.14 -9.81
N THR A 241 -5.25 12.29 -10.46
CA THR A 241 -6.29 13.31 -10.43
C THR A 241 -7.60 12.70 -10.94
N VAL A 242 -8.65 12.88 -10.14
CA VAL A 242 -9.97 12.37 -10.48
C VAL A 242 -10.68 13.39 -11.36
N GLU A 243 -10.67 13.12 -12.66
CA GLU A 243 -11.36 13.91 -13.68
C GLU A 243 -12.84 13.52 -13.82
N GLU A 244 -13.61 14.35 -14.54
CA GLU A 244 -15.03 14.08 -14.85
C GLU A 244 -15.29 12.67 -15.41
N PRO A 245 -14.50 12.13 -16.37
CA PRO A 245 -14.76 10.81 -16.93
C PRO A 245 -14.64 9.68 -15.90
N THR A 246 -13.72 9.83 -14.95
CA THR A 246 -13.52 8.90 -13.83
C THR A 246 -14.72 8.91 -12.87
N LEU A 247 -15.22 10.09 -12.53
CA LEU A 247 -16.42 10.23 -11.69
C LEU A 247 -17.66 9.68 -12.39
N ALA A 248 -17.80 9.87 -13.70
CA ALA A 248 -18.93 9.38 -14.49
C ALA A 248 -19.07 7.85 -14.41
N ILE A 249 -17.97 7.10 -14.50
CA ILE A 249 -18.01 5.63 -14.43
C ILE A 249 -18.17 5.10 -13.00
N MET A 250 -17.69 5.84 -11.99
CA MET A 250 -17.75 5.42 -10.59
C MET A 250 -19.08 5.75 -9.91
N CYS A 251 -19.70 6.87 -10.27
CA CYS A 251 -20.91 7.38 -9.63
C CYS A 251 -22.05 6.35 -9.54
N PRO A 252 -22.39 5.56 -10.59
CA PRO A 252 -23.45 4.55 -10.51
C PRO A 252 -23.20 3.49 -9.42
N LEU A 253 -21.95 3.04 -9.27
CA LEU A 253 -21.57 2.08 -8.23
C LEU A 253 -21.69 2.71 -6.84
N LEU A 254 -21.19 3.94 -6.68
CA LEU A 254 -21.19 4.64 -5.38
C LEU A 254 -22.61 4.92 -4.88
N VAL A 255 -23.50 5.37 -5.75
CA VAL A 255 -24.92 5.58 -5.40
C VAL A 255 -25.55 4.26 -4.91
N ARG A 256 -25.24 3.15 -5.57
CA ARG A 256 -25.73 1.82 -5.16
C ARG A 256 -25.12 1.38 -3.82
N GLY A 257 -23.83 1.60 -3.61
CA GLY A 257 -23.15 1.27 -2.36
C GLY A 257 -23.68 2.04 -1.14
N LEU A 258 -24.04 3.32 -1.33
CA LEU A 258 -24.68 4.13 -0.29
C LEU A 258 -26.08 3.63 0.06
N ALA A 259 -26.81 3.10 -0.93
CA ALA A 259 -28.15 2.55 -0.75
C ALA A 259 -28.17 1.14 -0.16
N GLU A 260 -27.00 0.50 0.02
CA GLU A 260 -26.91 -0.90 0.42
C GLU A 260 -27.21 -1.10 1.91
N ARG A 261 -27.67 -2.29 2.31
CA ARG A 261 -28.12 -2.56 3.69
C ARG A 261 -26.99 -2.91 4.63
N THR A 262 -25.87 -3.40 4.11
CA THR A 262 -24.75 -3.89 4.92
C THR A 262 -23.89 -2.71 5.39
N PRO A 263 -23.76 -2.46 6.72
CA PRO A 263 -23.03 -1.30 7.24
C PRO A 263 -21.56 -1.22 6.82
N SER A 264 -20.87 -2.36 6.66
CA SER A 264 -19.48 -2.40 6.20
C SER A 264 -19.32 -1.87 4.77
N ILE A 265 -20.24 -2.25 3.87
CA ILE A 265 -20.26 -1.81 2.46
C ILE A 265 -20.59 -0.32 2.38
N GLN A 266 -21.57 0.16 3.16
CA GLN A 266 -21.86 1.58 3.26
C GLN A 266 -20.63 2.37 3.71
N ARG A 267 -19.92 1.88 4.74
CA ARG A 267 -18.68 2.50 5.22
C ARG A 267 -17.62 2.55 4.12
N GLN A 268 -17.34 1.42 3.47
CA GLN A 268 -16.37 1.33 2.39
C GLN A 268 -16.71 2.28 1.25
N THR A 269 -18.00 2.38 0.89
CA THR A 269 -18.47 3.34 -0.12
C THR A 269 -18.18 4.79 0.28
N ALA A 270 -18.45 5.16 1.53
CA ALA A 270 -18.13 6.51 2.03
C ALA A 270 -16.61 6.78 2.04
N VAL A 271 -15.77 5.78 2.36
CA VAL A 271 -14.30 5.89 2.26
C VAL A 271 -13.85 6.12 0.81
N ILE A 272 -14.41 5.37 -0.16
CA ILE A 272 -14.10 5.55 -1.58
C ILE A 272 -14.47 6.96 -2.03
N ILE A 273 -15.67 7.45 -1.67
CA ILE A 273 -16.11 8.82 -1.99
C ILE A 273 -15.12 9.85 -1.39
N ASP A 274 -14.77 9.71 -0.11
CA ASP A 274 -13.86 10.64 0.57
C ASP A 274 -12.48 10.66 -0.10
N ASN A 275 -11.92 9.50 -0.43
CA ASN A 275 -10.59 9.39 -1.04
C ASN A 275 -10.56 9.90 -2.48
N MET A 276 -11.57 9.55 -3.29
CA MET A 276 -11.67 10.03 -4.67
C MET A 276 -11.90 11.54 -4.74
N CYS A 277 -12.82 12.08 -3.94
CA CYS A 277 -13.16 13.50 -4.01
C CYS A 277 -12.01 14.40 -3.56
N LYS A 278 -11.09 13.94 -2.69
CA LYS A 278 -9.86 14.68 -2.35
C LYS A 278 -8.96 14.95 -3.55
N LEU A 279 -9.07 14.16 -4.61
CA LEU A 279 -8.26 14.23 -5.83
C LEU A 279 -8.96 14.99 -6.97
N VAL A 280 -10.16 15.53 -6.72
CA VAL A 280 -10.86 16.38 -7.70
C VAL A 280 -10.37 17.81 -7.53
N GLU A 281 -9.75 18.34 -8.57
CA GLU A 281 -9.16 19.68 -8.55
C GLU A 281 -10.14 20.75 -9.00
N ASN A 282 -10.93 20.44 -10.02
CA ASN A 282 -11.89 21.36 -10.59
C ASN A 282 -13.25 21.17 -9.90
N PRO A 283 -13.74 22.17 -9.14
CA PRO A 283 -15.04 22.09 -8.48
C PRO A 283 -16.19 21.77 -9.44
N ALA A 284 -16.06 22.20 -10.70
CA ALA A 284 -16.97 21.89 -11.80
C ALA A 284 -17.30 20.40 -11.91
N HIS A 285 -16.26 19.56 -11.84
CA HIS A 285 -16.41 18.14 -12.05
C HIS A 285 -17.20 17.52 -10.88
N ALA A 286 -16.89 17.91 -9.64
CA ALA A 286 -17.59 17.39 -8.46
C ALA A 286 -19.06 17.82 -8.41
N GLN A 287 -19.36 19.08 -8.77
CA GLN A 287 -20.72 19.64 -8.69
C GLN A 287 -21.77 18.82 -9.46
N GLN A 288 -21.41 18.25 -10.60
CA GLN A 288 -22.32 17.42 -11.39
C GLN A 288 -22.79 16.15 -10.63
N PHE A 289 -22.02 15.68 -9.66
CA PHE A 289 -22.28 14.43 -8.92
C PHE A 289 -22.80 14.66 -7.50
N LEU A 290 -22.68 15.89 -6.96
CA LEU A 290 -23.20 16.27 -5.63
C LEU A 290 -24.66 15.84 -5.42
N PRO A 291 -25.61 16.15 -6.33
CA PRO A 291 -27.02 15.80 -6.16
C PRO A 291 -27.27 14.28 -6.09
N LYS A 292 -26.36 13.47 -6.63
CA LYS A 292 -26.50 12.00 -6.66
C LYS A 292 -25.94 11.33 -5.40
N LEU A 293 -24.88 11.87 -4.81
CA LEU A 293 -24.14 11.24 -3.71
C LEU A 293 -24.54 11.77 -2.32
N LEU A 294 -24.85 13.07 -2.19
CA LEU A 294 -25.14 13.69 -0.90
C LEU A 294 -26.33 13.06 -0.16
N PRO A 295 -27.48 12.78 -0.81
CA PRO A 295 -28.62 12.19 -0.10
C PRO A 295 -28.31 10.84 0.56
N GLY A 296 -27.44 10.04 -0.05
CA GLY A 296 -27.00 8.76 0.50
C GLY A 296 -26.09 8.93 1.72
N LEU A 297 -25.17 9.90 1.67
CA LEU A 297 -24.29 10.24 2.80
C LEU A 297 -25.09 10.82 3.98
N ASP A 298 -26.01 11.76 3.72
CA ASP A 298 -26.86 12.37 4.75
C ASP A 298 -27.69 11.31 5.48
N ARG A 299 -28.28 10.37 4.73
CA ARG A 299 -28.99 9.23 5.32
C ARG A 299 -28.08 8.41 6.24
N MET A 300 -26.84 8.12 5.84
CA MET A 300 -25.91 7.36 6.68
C MET A 300 -25.54 8.10 7.98
N ILE A 301 -25.46 9.43 7.94
CA ILE A 301 -25.19 10.27 9.12
C ILE A 301 -26.36 10.20 10.11
N GLU A 302 -27.60 10.29 9.62
CA GLU A 302 -28.80 10.31 10.46
C GLU A 302 -29.15 8.95 11.07
N ILE A 303 -29.13 7.87 10.25
CA ILE A 303 -29.64 6.56 10.65
C ILE A 303 -28.55 5.47 10.78
N GLY A 304 -27.26 5.84 10.69
CA GLY A 304 -26.14 4.90 10.74
C GLY A 304 -26.09 4.09 12.04
N ALA A 305 -25.96 2.76 11.91
CA ALA A 305 -26.00 1.83 13.04
C ALA A 305 -24.85 2.03 14.04
N SER A 306 -23.64 2.34 13.58
CA SER A 306 -22.46 2.57 14.43
C SER A 306 -22.00 4.04 14.41
N PRO A 307 -21.44 4.56 15.52
CA PRO A 307 -20.84 5.89 15.56
C PRO A 307 -19.71 6.06 14.53
N GLU A 308 -18.92 5.00 14.32
CA GLU A 308 -17.86 4.98 13.32
C GLU A 308 -18.41 5.24 11.92
N LEU A 309 -19.46 4.53 11.51
CA LEU A 309 -20.09 4.70 10.18
C LEU A 309 -20.52 6.14 9.94
N ARG A 310 -21.16 6.77 10.95
CA ARG A 310 -21.59 8.17 10.87
C ARG A 310 -20.40 9.10 10.72
N SER A 311 -19.34 8.90 11.51
CA SER A 311 -18.13 9.74 11.42
C SER A 311 -17.43 9.65 10.05
N VAL A 312 -17.43 8.48 9.42
CA VAL A 312 -16.90 8.33 8.05
C VAL A 312 -17.78 9.05 7.03
N ALA A 313 -19.10 8.92 7.15
CA ALA A 313 -20.05 9.60 6.28
C ALA A 313 -19.96 11.13 6.39
N GLU A 314 -19.83 11.66 7.62
CA GLU A 314 -19.62 13.09 7.89
C GLU A 314 -18.34 13.61 7.21
N ARG A 315 -17.23 12.88 7.32
CA ARG A 315 -15.97 13.23 6.65
C ARG A 315 -16.12 13.24 5.13
N ALA A 316 -16.71 12.18 4.57
CA ALA A 316 -16.93 12.07 3.12
C ALA A 316 -17.83 13.20 2.60
N ARG A 317 -18.90 13.52 3.32
CA ARG A 317 -19.80 14.64 3.02
C ARG A 317 -19.06 15.98 3.05
N ALA A 318 -18.30 16.24 4.11
CA ALA A 318 -17.53 17.47 4.26
C ALA A 318 -16.51 17.65 3.12
N THR A 319 -15.80 16.57 2.75
CA THR A 319 -14.89 16.57 1.60
C THR A 319 -15.63 16.87 0.31
N LEU A 320 -16.75 16.18 0.03
CA LEU A 320 -17.52 16.34 -1.20
C LEU A 320 -18.05 17.77 -1.34
N VAL A 321 -18.61 18.35 -0.27
CA VAL A 321 -19.10 19.74 -0.26
C VAL A 321 -17.97 20.74 -0.45
N ARG A 322 -16.84 20.56 0.24
CA ARG A 322 -15.65 21.44 0.10
C ARG A 322 -15.14 21.47 -1.34
N VAL A 323 -15.05 20.29 -1.96
CA VAL A 323 -14.56 20.12 -3.33
C VAL A 323 -15.56 20.67 -4.34
N GLY A 324 -16.87 20.52 -4.09
CA GLY A 324 -17.94 21.07 -4.91
C GLY A 324 -18.16 22.58 -4.82
N GLY A 325 -17.27 23.34 -4.16
CA GLY A 325 -17.40 24.81 -4.05
C GLY A 325 -18.11 25.33 -2.79
N GLY A 326 -18.38 24.46 -1.81
CA GLY A 326 -18.94 24.82 -0.49
C GLY A 326 -20.46 24.72 -0.40
N GLU A 327 -21.01 24.93 0.81
CA GLU A 327 -22.45 24.76 1.09
C GLU A 327 -23.34 25.72 0.29
N LYS A 328 -22.86 26.94 -0.01
CA LYS A 328 -23.61 27.94 -0.79
C LYS A 328 -23.79 27.57 -2.27
N ALA A 329 -22.93 26.71 -2.82
CA ALA A 329 -23.06 26.22 -4.20
C ALA A 329 -24.21 25.21 -4.36
N GLN A 330 -24.82 24.72 -3.26
CA GLN A 330 -25.95 23.80 -3.29
C GLN A 330 -27.29 24.50 -3.59
N GLU A 331 -27.43 25.79 -3.26
CA GLU A 331 -28.69 26.55 -3.44
C GLU A 331 -28.79 27.17 -4.84
N GLU A 332 -27.65 27.49 -5.47
CA GLU A 332 -27.58 27.94 -6.87
C GLU A 332 -27.57 26.73 -7.84
N SER A 333 -28.70 26.02 -7.92
CA SER A 333 -28.97 25.05 -8.99
C SER A 333 -29.11 25.69 -10.40
N THR A 334 -28.74 26.96 -10.54
CA THR A 334 -28.71 27.69 -11.81
C THR A 334 -27.46 28.58 -11.86
N LEU A 335 -26.56 28.24 -12.79
CA LEU A 335 -25.53 29.10 -13.42
C LEU A 335 -24.24 29.45 -12.64
N ASN A 336 -23.12 28.77 -12.98
CA ASN A 336 -21.89 29.40 -13.53
C ASN A 336 -20.72 28.42 -13.74
N ILE A 337 -20.94 27.27 -14.39
CA ILE A 337 -19.83 26.37 -14.72
C ILE A 337 -19.96 25.83 -16.15
N ALA A 338 -19.67 26.72 -17.10
CA ALA A 338 -19.00 26.45 -18.37
C ALA A 338 -19.04 27.78 -19.13
N TYR A 339 -17.90 28.20 -19.66
CA TYR A 339 -17.81 29.33 -20.58
C TYR A 339 -18.47 28.92 -21.92
N GLU A 340 -19.81 28.86 -21.98
CA GLU A 340 -20.55 28.34 -23.14
C GLU A 340 -20.70 29.45 -24.20
N VAL A 341 -19.82 29.43 -25.21
CA VAL A 341 -19.94 30.31 -26.38
C VAL A 341 -20.89 29.67 -27.37
N LYS A 342 -22.00 30.35 -27.66
CA LYS A 342 -23.01 29.81 -28.58
C LYS A 342 -22.45 29.71 -30.01
N PRO A 343 -22.81 28.68 -30.79
CA PRO A 343 -22.40 28.54 -32.19
C PRO A 343 -22.68 29.78 -33.03
N ALA A 344 -23.76 30.52 -32.73
CA ALA A 344 -24.13 31.76 -33.41
C ALA A 344 -23.10 32.89 -33.24
N GLU A 345 -22.44 32.98 -32.08
CA GLU A 345 -21.40 33.97 -31.79
C GLU A 345 -20.11 33.62 -32.54
N VAL A 346 -19.72 32.35 -32.51
CA VAL A 346 -18.58 31.85 -33.28
C VAL A 346 -18.80 32.04 -34.77
N LEU A 347 -20.01 31.79 -35.26
CA LEU A 347 -20.40 32.01 -36.64
C LEU A 347 -20.24 33.49 -37.05
N ALA A 348 -20.66 34.42 -36.19
CA ALA A 348 -20.49 35.85 -36.43
C ALA A 348 -18.99 36.22 -36.53
N THR A 349 -18.16 35.69 -35.62
CA THR A 349 -16.71 35.87 -35.64
C THR A 349 -16.10 35.33 -36.94
N LEU A 350 -16.41 34.08 -37.33
CA LEU A 350 -15.91 33.49 -38.57
C LEU A 350 -16.34 34.31 -39.81
N LYS A 351 -17.60 34.75 -39.89
CA LYS A 351 -18.08 35.63 -40.97
C LYS A 351 -17.29 36.93 -41.04
N ASN A 352 -17.05 37.58 -39.89
CA ASN A 352 -16.28 38.82 -39.82
C ASN A 352 -14.84 38.62 -40.30
N LYS A 353 -14.21 37.48 -39.98
CA LYS A 353 -12.83 37.16 -40.41
C LYS A 353 -12.71 36.81 -41.89
N ILE A 354 -13.75 36.23 -42.48
CA ILE A 354 -13.82 35.91 -43.92
C ILE A 354 -14.02 37.19 -44.77
N GLY A 355 -14.87 38.13 -44.32
CA GLY A 355 -15.19 39.37 -45.05
C GLY A 355 -16.33 39.24 -46.07
N ALA A 356 -16.54 40.26 -46.92
CA ALA A 356 -17.67 40.40 -47.84
C ALA A 356 -17.71 39.39 -49.03
N SER A 357 -16.88 38.35 -49.00
CA SER A 357 -16.62 37.42 -50.10
C SER A 357 -17.58 36.23 -50.17
N ILE A 358 -18.47 36.05 -49.17
CA ILE A 358 -19.40 34.90 -49.14
C ILE A 358 -20.57 35.19 -50.08
N LYS A 359 -20.57 34.56 -51.26
CA LYS A 359 -21.79 34.45 -52.08
C LYS A 359 -22.87 33.79 -51.25
N SER A 360 -24.07 34.37 -51.21
CA SER A 360 -25.24 33.94 -50.43
C SER A 360 -25.84 32.61 -50.91
N ASP A 361 -25.07 31.54 -50.88
CA ASP A 361 -25.48 30.18 -51.21
C ASP A 361 -25.76 29.39 -49.92
N ALA A 362 -26.92 28.74 -49.86
CA ALA A 362 -27.33 27.87 -48.75
C ALA A 362 -26.32 26.74 -48.47
N PHE A 363 -25.60 26.28 -49.50
CA PHE A 363 -24.52 25.29 -49.35
C PHE A 363 -23.39 25.84 -48.46
N ASN A 364 -22.80 26.97 -48.83
CA ASN A 364 -21.68 27.56 -48.06
C ASN A 364 -22.07 27.89 -46.62
N HIS A 365 -23.32 28.32 -46.40
CA HIS A 365 -23.86 28.53 -45.06
C HIS A 365 -23.89 27.26 -44.20
N THR A 366 -24.16 26.10 -44.80
CA THR A 366 -24.19 24.81 -44.08
C THR A 366 -22.79 24.43 -43.59
N SER A 367 -21.78 24.47 -44.47
CA SER A 367 -20.38 24.21 -44.08
C SER A 367 -19.87 25.20 -43.02
N LEU A 368 -20.23 26.48 -43.14
CA LEU A 368 -19.80 27.51 -42.21
C LEU A 368 -20.45 27.37 -40.83
N ASN A 369 -21.75 27.05 -40.78
CA ASN A 369 -22.45 26.76 -39.53
C ASN A 369 -21.84 25.54 -38.84
N TYR A 370 -21.53 24.48 -39.59
CA TYR A 370 -20.93 23.27 -39.04
C TYR A 370 -19.57 23.55 -38.40
N SER A 371 -18.70 24.29 -39.09
CA SER A 371 -17.40 24.71 -38.55
C SER A 371 -17.55 25.60 -37.30
N ALA A 372 -18.52 26.51 -37.29
CA ALA A 372 -18.82 27.34 -36.11
C ALA A 372 -19.25 26.47 -34.90
N THR A 373 -20.06 25.44 -35.13
CA THR A 373 -20.48 24.51 -34.09
C THR A 373 -19.32 23.68 -33.52
N LEU A 374 -18.42 23.19 -34.38
CA LEU A 374 -17.21 22.50 -33.93
C LEU A 374 -16.33 23.42 -33.07
N CYS A 375 -16.10 24.65 -33.53
CA CYS A 375 -15.32 25.63 -32.79
C CYS A 375 -15.98 26.03 -31.46
N SER A 376 -17.31 26.15 -31.37
CA SER A 376 -17.97 26.38 -30.08
C SER A 376 -17.78 25.23 -29.10
N GLU A 377 -17.72 23.99 -29.60
CA GLU A 377 -17.45 22.82 -28.74
C GLU A 377 -15.99 22.79 -28.28
N LEU A 378 -15.03 23.15 -29.15
CA LEU A 378 -13.63 23.32 -28.74
C LEU A 378 -13.49 24.38 -27.65
N ILE A 379 -14.18 25.52 -27.77
CA ILE A 379 -14.17 26.58 -26.74
C ILE A 379 -14.77 26.06 -25.43
N THR A 380 -15.93 25.39 -25.50
CA THR A 380 -16.63 24.86 -24.31
C THR A 380 -15.79 23.81 -23.59
N SER A 381 -15.09 22.97 -24.35
CA SER A 381 -14.16 21.94 -23.84
C SER A 381 -12.74 22.47 -23.56
N ARG A 382 -12.54 23.79 -23.67
CA ARG A 382 -11.27 24.54 -23.51
C ARG A 382 -10.09 23.94 -24.29
N ASP A 383 -10.37 23.44 -25.48
CA ASP A 383 -9.38 22.91 -26.40
C ASP A 383 -8.92 24.01 -27.36
N PHE A 384 -7.77 24.61 -27.04
CA PHE A 384 -7.14 25.67 -27.83
C PHE A 384 -5.87 25.18 -28.56
N GLU A 385 -5.75 23.88 -28.82
CA GLU A 385 -4.68 23.37 -29.68
C GLU A 385 -4.87 23.88 -31.12
N THR A 386 -3.80 24.41 -31.71
CA THR A 386 -3.83 24.97 -33.08
C THR A 386 -4.37 23.95 -34.09
N ASP A 387 -3.96 22.70 -33.90
CA ASP A 387 -4.28 21.51 -34.67
C ASP A 387 -5.80 21.23 -34.67
N ALA A 388 -6.43 21.38 -33.51
CA ALA A 388 -7.86 21.15 -33.32
C ALA A 388 -8.70 22.20 -34.06
N TRP A 389 -8.26 23.46 -33.99
CA TRP A 389 -8.90 24.58 -34.69
C TRP A 389 -8.72 24.50 -36.20
N ASP A 390 -7.52 24.15 -36.68
CA ASP A 390 -7.29 23.94 -38.10
C ASP A 390 -8.15 22.78 -38.64
N ALA A 391 -8.21 21.65 -37.92
CA ALA A 391 -9.04 20.51 -38.29
C ALA A 391 -10.56 20.82 -38.28
N SER A 392 -11.00 21.77 -37.46
CA SER A 392 -12.42 22.16 -37.32
C SER A 392 -12.86 23.25 -38.31
N ILE A 393 -11.91 23.89 -39.00
CA ILE A 393 -12.16 25.00 -39.93
C ILE A 393 -11.77 24.60 -41.35
N THR A 394 -10.54 24.11 -41.53
CA THR A 394 -9.92 23.97 -42.84
C THR A 394 -10.65 23.05 -43.81
N PRO A 395 -11.05 21.81 -43.43
CA PRO A 395 -11.73 20.90 -44.35
C PRO A 395 -13.05 21.43 -44.91
N TYR A 396 -13.78 22.21 -44.11
CA TYR A 396 -15.13 22.68 -44.45
C TYR A 396 -15.08 23.97 -45.28
N LEU A 397 -14.16 24.88 -44.95
CA LEU A 397 -14.05 26.18 -45.63
C LEU A 397 -13.27 26.10 -46.96
N LEU A 398 -12.39 25.11 -47.14
CA LEU A 398 -11.70 24.86 -48.42
C LEU A 398 -12.63 24.54 -49.59
N THR A 399 -13.91 24.24 -49.32
CA THR A 399 -14.91 24.00 -50.36
C THR A 399 -15.26 25.25 -51.17
N PHE A 400 -15.07 26.45 -50.61
CA PHE A 400 -15.40 27.72 -51.26
C PHE A 400 -14.37 28.85 -51.04
N LEU A 401 -13.33 28.65 -50.22
CA LEU A 401 -12.21 29.58 -50.03
C LEU A 401 -10.88 28.99 -50.52
N SER A 402 -9.93 29.86 -50.86
CA SER A 402 -8.56 29.43 -51.21
C SER A 402 -7.78 28.96 -49.97
N LYS A 403 -6.73 28.14 -50.19
CA LYS A 403 -5.90 27.62 -49.09
C LYS A 403 -5.31 28.72 -48.21
N ASP A 404 -4.88 29.84 -48.80
CA ASP A 404 -4.28 30.95 -48.07
C ASP A 404 -5.32 31.71 -47.23
N GLU A 405 -6.53 31.90 -47.76
CA GLU A 405 -7.64 32.54 -47.02
C GLU A 405 -8.09 31.70 -45.84
N VAL A 406 -8.23 30.38 -46.01
CA VAL A 406 -8.65 29.47 -44.94
C VAL A 406 -7.64 29.43 -43.80
N LYS A 407 -6.34 29.32 -44.12
CA LYS A 407 -5.27 29.32 -43.12
C LYS A 407 -5.24 30.62 -42.33
N ARG A 408 -5.46 31.76 -42.99
CA ARG A 408 -5.59 33.07 -42.34
C ARG A 408 -6.79 33.09 -41.39
N VAL A 409 -7.96 32.65 -41.83
CA VAL A 409 -9.19 32.64 -41.01
C VAL A 409 -9.03 31.73 -39.79
N ALA A 410 -8.48 30.52 -39.95
CA ALA A 410 -8.23 29.60 -38.85
C ALA A 410 -7.28 30.19 -37.80
N THR A 411 -6.17 30.78 -38.25
CA THR A 411 -5.17 31.41 -37.36
C THR A 411 -5.75 32.62 -36.61
N GLU A 412 -6.48 33.49 -37.31
CA GLU A 412 -7.09 34.67 -36.69
C GLU A 412 -8.23 34.32 -35.72
N ALA A 413 -9.01 33.29 -36.02
CA ALA A 413 -10.08 32.81 -35.13
C ALA A 413 -9.50 32.16 -33.86
N HIS A 414 -8.50 31.28 -34.02
CA HIS A 414 -7.79 30.66 -32.91
C HIS A 414 -7.17 31.71 -31.98
N LYS A 415 -6.40 32.64 -32.54
CA LYS A 415 -5.77 33.73 -31.77
C LYS A 415 -6.78 34.58 -31.01
N PHE A 416 -7.92 34.91 -31.63
CA PHE A 416 -8.98 35.68 -30.99
C PHE A 416 -9.51 34.97 -29.74
N TYR A 417 -9.81 33.67 -29.83
CA TYR A 417 -10.39 32.94 -28.70
C TYR A 417 -9.37 32.53 -27.63
N VAL A 418 -8.09 32.35 -27.98
CA VAL A 418 -7.01 32.21 -26.99
C VAL A 418 -6.83 33.47 -26.16
N GLU A 419 -6.78 34.65 -26.80
CA GLU A 419 -6.69 35.93 -26.09
C GLU A 419 -7.93 36.21 -25.24
N TYR A 420 -9.08 35.71 -25.69
CA TYR A 420 -10.35 35.84 -25.00
C TYR A 420 -10.42 34.94 -23.75
N ASP A 421 -9.97 33.69 -23.83
CA ASP A 421 -9.86 32.78 -22.66
C ASP A 421 -8.83 33.31 -21.64
N ALA A 422 -7.68 33.80 -22.10
CA ALA A 422 -6.64 34.37 -21.22
C ALA A 422 -7.12 35.62 -20.45
N LYS A 423 -7.96 36.46 -21.06
CA LYS A 423 -8.57 37.62 -20.37
C LYS A 423 -9.61 37.22 -19.33
N ASN A 424 -10.20 36.04 -19.49
CA ASN A 424 -11.27 35.54 -18.64
C ASN A 424 -10.77 34.52 -17.58
N THR A 425 -9.49 34.14 -17.61
CA THR A 425 -8.90 33.16 -16.67
C THR A 425 -7.72 33.76 -15.90
N ASN A 426 -7.82 33.87 -14.57
CA ASN A 426 -6.74 34.29 -13.67
C ASN A 426 -5.70 33.16 -13.46
N ALA A 427 -4.87 32.84 -14.46
CA ALA A 427 -3.82 31.83 -14.33
C ALA A 427 -2.41 32.45 -14.40
N GLN A 428 -1.75 32.57 -13.25
CA GLN A 428 -0.31 32.86 -13.13
C GLN A 428 0.49 31.56 -13.28
N ALA A 429 1.49 31.55 -14.18
CA ALA A 429 2.44 30.45 -14.35
C ALA A 429 3.60 30.57 -13.34
N ALA A 430 4.02 29.43 -12.78
CA ALA A 430 5.11 29.31 -11.81
C ALA A 430 6.50 29.36 -12.50
N VAL A 431 7.44 30.04 -11.84
CA VAL A 431 8.83 30.22 -12.27
C VAL A 431 9.70 29.03 -11.81
N ALA A 432 10.60 28.57 -12.68
CA ALA A 432 11.58 27.52 -12.37
C ALA A 432 12.87 28.13 -11.79
N ASP A 433 13.34 27.60 -10.65
CA ASP A 433 14.61 27.98 -10.04
C ASP A 433 15.81 27.33 -10.77
N VAL A 434 16.86 28.13 -10.98
CA VAL A 434 18.10 27.77 -11.66
C VAL A 434 19.11 27.29 -10.61
N GLU A 435 19.29 25.97 -10.49
CA GLU A 435 20.41 25.36 -9.76
C GLU A 435 21.42 24.71 -10.76
N GLU A 436 22.69 24.62 -10.36
CA GLU A 436 23.80 24.05 -11.15
C GLU A 436 23.87 22.51 -11.05
N GLY A 437 24.22 21.84 -12.16
CA GLY A 437 24.36 20.38 -12.30
C GLY A 437 23.45 19.79 -13.39
N GLU A 438 23.78 18.62 -13.93
CA GLU A 438 22.92 17.91 -14.89
C GLU A 438 21.63 17.44 -14.20
N LEU A 439 20.49 17.81 -14.78
CA LEU A 439 19.16 17.43 -14.30
C LEU A 439 18.83 16.02 -14.78
N LEU A 440 18.58 15.09 -13.85
CA LEU A 440 18.21 13.71 -14.18
C LEU A 440 16.71 13.53 -14.36
N CYS A 441 15.90 14.20 -13.54
CA CYS A 441 14.46 14.20 -13.67
C CYS A 441 13.85 15.47 -13.06
N ASP A 442 12.72 15.89 -13.62
CA ASP A 442 11.88 16.96 -13.11
C ASP A 442 10.42 16.62 -13.40
N CYS A 443 9.79 15.97 -12.44
CA CYS A 443 8.45 15.41 -12.58
C CYS A 443 7.52 15.97 -11.49
N GLU A 444 6.27 16.23 -11.87
CA GLU A 444 5.18 16.55 -10.95
C GLU A 444 4.23 15.37 -10.91
N PHE A 445 3.99 14.82 -9.72
CA PHE A 445 3.19 13.60 -9.55
C PHE A 445 2.47 13.58 -8.20
N SER A 446 1.53 12.65 -8.08
CA SER A 446 0.92 12.23 -6.82
C SER A 446 1.29 10.77 -6.53
N LEU A 447 1.28 10.37 -5.26
CA LEU A 447 1.58 9.00 -4.84
C LEU A 447 0.57 8.55 -3.78
N ALA A 448 0.03 7.35 -3.92
CA ALA A 448 -0.86 6.73 -2.93
C ALA A 448 -0.54 5.25 -2.73
N TYR A 449 -0.80 4.72 -1.54
CA TYR A 449 -0.58 3.30 -1.17
C TYR A 449 -1.62 2.81 -0.15
N GLY A 450 -2.15 1.59 -0.33
CA GLY A 450 -3.23 1.00 0.48
C GLY A 450 -4.44 1.91 0.79
N GLY A 451 -5.05 2.56 -0.21
CA GLY A 451 -6.14 3.53 -0.07
C GLY A 451 -5.74 4.94 0.41
N MET A 452 -4.49 5.17 0.81
CA MET A 452 -4.04 6.45 1.36
C MET A 452 -3.22 7.28 0.37
N ILE A 453 -3.58 8.55 0.22
CA ILE A 453 -2.77 9.55 -0.51
C ILE A 453 -1.55 9.93 0.34
N LEU A 454 -0.37 9.57 -0.13
CA LEU A 454 0.93 9.82 0.50
C LEU A 454 1.52 11.16 0.07
N LEU A 455 1.49 11.42 -1.25
CA LEU A 455 1.92 12.66 -1.88
C LEU A 455 0.83 13.18 -2.81
N ASN A 456 0.63 14.49 -2.82
CA ASN A 456 -0.35 15.17 -3.66
C ASN A 456 0.34 16.31 -4.42
N LYS A 457 0.43 16.18 -5.75
CA LYS A 457 1.05 17.16 -6.65
C LYS A 457 2.35 17.73 -6.12
N THR A 458 3.28 16.82 -5.93
CA THR A 458 4.63 17.19 -5.53
C THR A 458 5.53 17.18 -6.74
N ARG A 459 6.48 18.11 -6.76
CA ARG A 459 7.54 18.14 -7.76
C ARG A 459 8.78 17.46 -7.19
N LEU A 460 9.39 16.57 -7.93
CA LEU A 460 10.67 15.94 -7.59
C LEU A 460 11.70 16.29 -8.66
N ASN A 461 12.80 16.88 -8.20
CA ASN A 461 13.92 17.28 -9.03
C ASN A 461 15.22 16.66 -8.50
N LEU A 462 15.78 15.73 -9.28
CA LEU A 462 17.04 15.04 -8.96
C LEU A 462 18.14 15.46 -9.92
N ARG A 463 19.37 15.57 -9.40
CA ARG A 463 20.55 16.03 -10.15
C ARG A 463 21.67 15.01 -10.01
N ARG A 464 22.48 14.86 -11.06
CA ARG A 464 23.56 13.87 -11.13
C ARG A 464 24.59 14.10 -10.02
N GLY A 465 25.01 13.01 -9.37
CA GLY A 465 26.09 13.00 -8.36
C GLY A 465 25.70 13.51 -6.97
N GLN A 466 24.43 13.87 -6.76
CA GLN A 466 23.94 14.33 -5.45
C GLN A 466 23.46 13.15 -4.58
N ARG A 467 23.55 13.32 -3.26
CA ARG A 467 23.12 12.32 -2.27
C ARG A 467 21.99 12.89 -1.43
N TYR A 468 20.78 12.43 -1.70
CA TYR A 468 19.56 12.93 -1.08
C TYR A 468 19.12 12.02 0.07
N GLY A 469 19.01 12.59 1.28
CA GLY A 469 18.37 11.93 2.41
C GLY A 469 16.86 12.17 2.36
N LEU A 470 16.06 11.11 2.23
CA LEU A 470 14.61 11.18 2.21
C LEU A 470 14.06 11.08 3.65
N CYS A 471 13.67 12.22 4.20
CA CYS A 471 13.22 12.35 5.58
C CYS A 471 11.70 12.54 5.67
N GLY A 472 11.10 11.98 6.72
CA GLY A 472 9.69 12.15 7.02
C GLY A 472 9.24 11.16 8.09
N PRO A 473 8.03 11.32 8.65
CA PRO A 473 7.44 10.35 9.58
C PRO A 473 7.32 8.95 8.95
N ASN A 474 7.21 7.87 9.74
CA ASN A 474 6.91 6.56 9.18
C ASN A 474 5.45 6.44 8.75
N GLY A 475 5.21 5.65 7.70
CA GLY A 475 3.91 5.55 7.05
C GLY A 475 3.59 6.70 6.10
N VAL A 476 4.47 7.71 5.97
CA VAL A 476 4.27 8.84 5.04
C VAL A 476 4.51 8.47 3.57
N GLY A 477 5.14 7.31 3.31
CA GLY A 477 5.33 6.80 1.94
C GLY A 477 6.76 6.74 1.41
N LYS A 478 7.80 6.88 2.26
CA LYS A 478 9.22 6.90 1.85
C LYS A 478 9.62 5.69 0.97
N SER A 479 9.45 4.47 1.49
CA SER A 479 9.74 3.22 0.75
C SER A 479 8.82 3.05 -0.46
N THR A 480 7.57 3.48 -0.35
CA THR A 480 6.62 3.44 -1.48
C THR A 480 7.10 4.32 -2.63
N LEU A 481 7.60 5.53 -2.34
CA LEU A 481 8.15 6.42 -3.35
C LEU A 481 9.37 5.79 -4.04
N MET A 482 10.26 5.16 -3.27
CA MET A 482 11.41 4.45 -3.85
C MET A 482 11.00 3.30 -4.75
N ARG A 483 10.02 2.48 -4.33
CA ARG A 483 9.48 1.40 -5.18
C ARG A 483 8.83 1.94 -6.44
N ALA A 484 8.03 3.00 -6.33
CA ALA A 484 7.38 3.62 -7.50
C ALA A 484 8.41 4.14 -8.52
N ILE A 485 9.55 4.68 -8.06
CA ILE A 485 10.66 5.09 -8.92
C ILE A 485 11.37 3.87 -9.55
N ALA A 486 11.58 2.80 -8.78
CA ALA A 486 12.26 1.59 -9.25
C ALA A 486 11.43 0.79 -10.27
N ASP A 487 10.11 0.73 -10.07
CA ASP A 487 9.16 -0.01 -10.89
C ASP A 487 8.66 0.81 -12.10
N GLY A 488 9.09 2.06 -12.24
CA GLY A 488 8.65 2.96 -13.33
C GLY A 488 7.17 3.35 -13.27
N GLN A 489 6.58 3.38 -12.07
CA GLN A 489 5.17 3.71 -11.84
C GLN A 489 4.92 5.21 -11.63
N LEU A 490 6.00 5.99 -11.49
CA LEU A 490 5.92 7.42 -11.21
C LEU A 490 5.62 8.22 -12.49
N GLU A 491 4.55 9.01 -12.47
CA GLU A 491 4.16 9.82 -13.63
C GLU A 491 5.25 10.86 -13.98
N GLY A 492 5.60 10.94 -15.27
CA GLY A 492 6.59 11.88 -15.78
C GLY A 492 8.06 11.54 -15.42
N PHE A 493 8.33 10.44 -14.73
CA PHE A 493 9.69 10.00 -14.45
C PHE A 493 10.30 9.31 -15.69
N PRO A 494 11.58 9.57 -16.05
CA PRO A 494 12.18 8.98 -17.24
C PRO A 494 12.19 7.44 -17.21
N PRO A 495 11.95 6.76 -18.34
CA PRO A 495 11.98 5.30 -18.41
C PRO A 495 13.39 4.75 -18.18
N ALA A 496 13.47 3.47 -17.81
CA ALA A 496 14.73 2.79 -17.47
C ALA A 496 15.79 2.80 -18.60
N ASP A 497 15.37 2.95 -19.85
CA ASP A 497 16.25 3.05 -21.02
C ASP A 497 17.04 4.38 -21.05
N GLU A 498 16.50 5.44 -20.45
CA GLU A 498 17.14 6.75 -20.34
C GLU A 498 17.84 6.93 -18.98
N LEU A 499 17.21 6.46 -17.91
CA LEU A 499 17.68 6.66 -16.54
C LEU A 499 17.59 5.37 -15.73
N ARG A 500 18.73 4.72 -15.48
CA ARG A 500 18.75 3.42 -14.77
C ARG A 500 18.69 3.62 -13.26
N THR A 501 17.57 3.21 -12.68
CA THR A 501 17.35 3.21 -11.23
C THR A 501 17.54 1.78 -10.69
N VAL A 502 18.30 1.64 -9.60
CA VAL A 502 18.46 0.35 -8.91
C VAL A 502 18.05 0.48 -7.46
N PHE A 503 17.10 -0.36 -7.06
CA PHE A 503 16.63 -0.43 -5.69
C PHE A 503 17.32 -1.56 -4.94
N VAL A 504 18.07 -1.19 -3.90
CA VAL A 504 18.85 -2.10 -3.08
C VAL A 504 17.98 -2.56 -1.91
N GLU A 505 17.27 -3.68 -2.09
CA GLU A 505 16.47 -4.33 -1.03
C GLU A 505 17.02 -5.71 -0.67
N HIS A 506 16.90 -6.09 0.60
CA HIS A 506 17.19 -7.44 1.07
C HIS A 506 16.00 -8.38 0.87
N ASN A 507 15.77 -8.83 -0.35
CA ASN A 507 14.67 -9.74 -0.68
C ASN A 507 15.20 -11.08 -1.20
N LEU A 508 15.96 -11.79 -0.36
CA LEU A 508 16.38 -13.17 -0.66
C LEU A 508 15.17 -14.09 -0.47
N GLN A 509 14.74 -14.74 -1.55
CA GLN A 509 13.70 -15.76 -1.48
C GLN A 509 14.28 -17.02 -0.83
N ALA A 510 13.43 -17.79 -0.13
CA ALA A 510 13.89 -19.02 0.53
C ALA A 510 14.50 -20.04 -0.46
N GLU A 511 14.08 -19.98 -1.72
CA GLU A 511 14.54 -20.82 -2.82
C GLU A 511 15.97 -20.48 -3.29
N ASP A 512 16.42 -19.24 -3.08
CA ASP A 512 17.75 -18.75 -3.47
C ASP A 512 18.82 -18.99 -2.38
N ALA A 513 18.41 -19.44 -1.19
CA ALA A 513 19.29 -19.52 -0.03
C ALA A 513 20.45 -20.52 -0.21
N ASP A 514 20.26 -21.55 -1.02
CA ASP A 514 21.24 -22.62 -1.25
C ASP A 514 22.20 -22.31 -2.42
N LEU A 515 21.93 -21.28 -3.22
CA LEU A 515 22.77 -20.92 -4.36
C LEU A 515 24.12 -20.33 -3.89
N PRO A 516 25.25 -20.68 -4.54
CA PRO A 516 26.52 -20.00 -4.33
C PRO A 516 26.44 -18.51 -4.71
N VAL A 517 27.16 -17.64 -4.01
CA VAL A 517 27.14 -16.17 -4.23
C VAL A 517 27.33 -15.78 -5.70
N VAL A 518 28.26 -16.43 -6.42
CA VAL A 518 28.51 -16.12 -7.84
C VAL A 518 27.36 -16.57 -8.73
N GLU A 519 26.81 -17.75 -8.50
CA GLU A 519 25.70 -18.29 -9.30
C GLU A 519 24.41 -17.49 -9.04
N PHE A 520 24.22 -16.99 -7.82
CA PHE A 520 23.13 -16.08 -7.48
C PHE A 520 23.16 -14.78 -8.30
N MET A 521 24.35 -14.23 -8.60
CA MET A 521 24.46 -13.05 -9.49
C MET A 521 24.03 -13.38 -10.93
N PHE A 522 24.27 -14.60 -11.41
CA PHE A 522 23.87 -15.02 -12.75
C PHE A 522 22.38 -15.36 -12.88
N ALA A 523 21.72 -15.68 -11.77
CA ALA A 523 20.30 -15.97 -11.75
C ALA A 523 19.44 -14.72 -12.02
N ASP A 524 19.99 -13.51 -11.90
CA ASP A 524 19.26 -12.27 -12.12
C ASP A 524 19.19 -11.91 -13.61
N PRO A 525 18.00 -11.93 -14.23
CA PRO A 525 17.83 -11.58 -15.64
C PRO A 525 18.20 -10.12 -15.95
N LYS A 526 18.23 -9.22 -14.95
CA LYS A 526 18.60 -7.81 -15.15
C LYS A 526 20.10 -7.59 -15.35
N LEU A 527 20.94 -8.55 -14.96
CA LEU A 527 22.40 -8.46 -15.13
C LEU A 527 22.85 -8.82 -16.56
N GLY A 528 22.03 -9.52 -17.35
CA GLY A 528 22.39 -9.92 -18.72
C GLY A 528 23.60 -10.86 -18.79
N ASP A 529 24.25 -10.95 -19.95
CA ASP A 529 25.39 -11.85 -20.21
C ASP A 529 26.75 -11.23 -19.79
N ILE A 530 26.87 -10.81 -18.53
CA ILE A 530 28.15 -10.28 -18.00
C ILE A 530 29.18 -11.42 -17.86
N PRO A 531 30.46 -11.22 -18.23
CA PRO A 531 31.50 -12.23 -18.05
C PRO A 531 31.70 -12.61 -16.57
N ARG A 532 31.88 -13.91 -16.29
CA ARG A 532 32.15 -14.42 -14.92
C ARG A 532 33.35 -13.79 -14.24
N GLU A 533 34.38 -13.43 -15.01
CA GLU A 533 35.56 -12.75 -14.48
C GLU A 533 35.21 -11.35 -13.92
N GLU A 534 34.28 -10.64 -14.56
CA GLU A 534 33.85 -9.32 -14.14
C GLU A 534 33.01 -9.39 -12.85
N VAL A 535 32.10 -10.37 -12.75
CA VAL A 535 31.32 -10.64 -11.53
C VAL A 535 32.24 -10.96 -10.34
N VAL A 536 33.20 -11.88 -10.55
CA VAL A 536 34.19 -12.27 -9.53
C VAL A 536 35.05 -11.08 -9.10
N SER A 537 35.49 -10.26 -10.05
CA SER A 537 36.28 -9.06 -9.78
C SER A 537 35.48 -8.01 -8.98
N LYS A 538 34.22 -7.78 -9.33
CA LYS A 538 33.36 -6.83 -8.63
C LYS A 538 33.04 -7.30 -7.19
N LEU A 539 32.74 -8.59 -7.01
CA LEU A 539 32.57 -9.18 -5.68
C LEU A 539 33.85 -9.04 -4.84
N ALA A 540 35.02 -9.25 -5.43
CA ALA A 540 36.30 -9.03 -4.75
C ALA A 540 36.50 -7.56 -4.35
N SER A 541 36.08 -6.60 -5.19
CA SER A 541 36.22 -5.16 -4.89
C SER A 541 35.40 -4.69 -3.68
N VAL A 542 34.29 -5.38 -3.35
CA VAL A 542 33.49 -5.10 -2.15
C VAL A 542 33.91 -5.96 -0.94
N GLY A 543 34.91 -6.82 -1.10
CA GLY A 543 35.55 -7.58 -0.03
C GLY A 543 35.22 -9.08 0.02
N PHE A 544 34.51 -9.66 -0.96
CA PHE A 544 34.27 -11.11 -1.00
C PHE A 544 35.55 -11.87 -1.36
N THR A 545 36.00 -12.73 -0.44
CA THR A 545 37.11 -13.66 -0.71
C THR A 545 36.67 -14.80 -1.64
N PRO A 546 37.61 -15.47 -2.35
CA PRO A 546 37.26 -16.60 -3.24
C PRO A 546 36.48 -17.71 -2.54
N ALA A 547 36.76 -17.96 -1.25
CA ALA A 547 36.01 -18.94 -0.45
C ALA A 547 34.56 -18.49 -0.21
N MET A 548 34.34 -17.22 0.12
CA MET A 548 33.00 -16.67 0.35
C MET A 548 32.16 -16.62 -0.92
N GLN A 549 32.79 -16.41 -2.07
CA GLN A 549 32.12 -16.42 -3.37
C GLN A 549 31.49 -17.79 -3.74
N GLN A 550 31.98 -18.87 -3.11
CA GLN A 550 31.47 -20.24 -3.30
C GLN A 550 30.50 -20.67 -2.19
N GLN A 551 30.32 -19.87 -1.14
CA GLN A 551 29.38 -20.17 -0.06
C GLN A 551 27.94 -19.91 -0.50
N ALA A 552 27.00 -20.62 0.13
CA ALA A 552 25.58 -20.42 -0.08
C ALA A 552 25.15 -19.03 0.43
N VAL A 553 24.36 -18.29 -0.34
CA VAL A 553 23.92 -16.93 0.01
C VAL A 553 23.15 -16.88 1.34
N GLY A 554 22.41 -17.95 1.67
CA GLY A 554 21.72 -18.10 2.94
C GLY A 554 22.63 -18.06 4.17
N SER A 555 23.90 -18.46 4.02
CA SER A 555 24.90 -18.49 5.09
C SER A 555 25.59 -17.14 5.35
N LEU A 556 25.40 -16.16 4.46
CA LEU A 556 25.97 -14.82 4.61
C LEU A 556 25.29 -14.05 5.76
N SER A 557 26.07 -13.26 6.50
CA SER A 557 25.52 -12.32 7.48
C SER A 557 24.78 -11.17 6.76
N GLY A 558 23.91 -10.45 7.49
CA GLY A 558 23.18 -9.30 6.94
C GLY A 558 24.08 -8.28 6.23
N GLY A 559 25.24 -7.96 6.82
CA GLY A 559 26.20 -7.05 6.19
C GLY A 559 26.88 -7.58 4.94
N TRP A 560 27.10 -8.89 4.84
CA TRP A 560 27.57 -9.49 3.59
C TRP A 560 26.48 -9.53 2.53
N LYS A 561 25.22 -9.74 2.91
CA LYS A 561 24.08 -9.64 1.99
C LYS A 561 23.92 -8.22 1.44
N MET A 562 24.15 -7.19 2.24
CA MET A 562 24.20 -5.80 1.74
C MET A 562 25.31 -5.56 0.74
N LYS A 563 26.52 -6.03 1.04
CA LYS A 563 27.64 -5.93 0.10
C LYS A 563 27.36 -6.68 -1.21
N LEU A 564 26.64 -7.80 -1.15
CA LEU A 564 26.21 -8.54 -2.33
C LEU A 564 25.24 -7.73 -3.20
N GLU A 565 24.19 -7.16 -2.61
CA GLU A 565 23.22 -6.32 -3.35
C GLU A 565 23.85 -5.03 -3.89
N LEU A 566 24.82 -4.45 -3.17
CA LEU A 566 25.60 -3.32 -3.67
C LEU A 566 26.50 -3.71 -4.85
N ALA A 567 27.15 -4.88 -4.80
CA ALA A 567 27.93 -5.39 -5.92
C ALA A 567 27.06 -5.64 -7.15
N ARG A 568 25.84 -6.14 -6.95
CA ARG A 568 24.82 -6.28 -7.99
C ARG A 568 24.45 -4.93 -8.60
N ALA A 569 24.18 -3.92 -7.77
CA ALA A 569 23.88 -2.57 -8.25
C ALA A 569 25.04 -1.93 -9.04
N MET A 570 26.29 -2.21 -8.64
CA MET A 570 27.47 -1.77 -9.38
C MET A 570 27.59 -2.41 -10.77
N LEU A 571 27.18 -3.67 -10.94
CA LEU A 571 27.22 -4.36 -12.21
C LEU A 571 26.13 -3.85 -13.18
N MET A 572 25.00 -3.39 -12.65
CA MET A 572 23.91 -2.80 -13.45
C MET A 572 24.20 -1.40 -13.99
N ASN A 573 25.31 -0.77 -13.59
CA ASN A 573 25.67 0.61 -13.96
C ASN A 573 24.54 1.62 -13.69
N ALA A 574 24.04 1.65 -12.46
CA ALA A 574 22.95 2.53 -12.04
C ALA A 574 23.32 4.02 -12.12
N ASP A 575 22.40 4.86 -12.61
CA ASP A 575 22.47 6.32 -12.54
C ASP A 575 21.93 6.85 -11.20
N ILE A 576 20.94 6.16 -10.65
CA ILE A 576 20.34 6.44 -9.33
C ILE A 576 20.32 5.17 -8.48
N LEU A 577 20.95 5.24 -7.30
CA LEU A 577 20.87 4.22 -6.26
C LEU A 577 19.77 4.59 -5.26
N LEU A 578 18.82 3.69 -5.06
CA LEU A 578 17.77 3.81 -4.05
C LEU A 578 18.11 2.86 -2.90
N LEU A 579 18.23 3.41 -1.69
CA LEU A 579 18.68 2.69 -0.49
C LEU A 579 17.64 2.87 0.62
N ASP A 580 16.97 1.79 1.00
CA ASP A 580 16.00 1.78 2.12
C ASP A 580 16.62 1.15 3.37
N GLU A 581 16.80 1.96 4.41
CA GLU A 581 17.41 1.60 5.69
C GLU A 581 18.71 0.77 5.53
N PRO A 582 19.72 1.29 4.81
CA PRO A 582 20.85 0.48 4.41
C PRO A 582 21.82 0.13 5.56
N THR A 583 21.64 0.76 6.74
CA THR A 583 22.37 0.47 7.97
C THR A 583 21.78 -0.69 8.76
N ASN A 584 20.58 -1.16 8.41
CA ASN A 584 19.94 -2.27 9.10
C ASN A 584 20.79 -3.55 9.03
N HIS A 585 20.87 -4.26 10.15
CA HIS A 585 21.65 -5.50 10.29
C HIS A 585 23.16 -5.36 10.00
N LEU A 586 23.68 -4.14 9.89
CA LEU A 586 25.11 -3.85 9.79
C LEU A 586 25.71 -3.60 11.18
N ASP A 587 26.96 -4.04 11.35
CA ASP A 587 27.78 -3.59 12.47
C ASP A 587 28.44 -2.24 12.17
N VAL A 588 29.00 -1.62 13.20
CA VAL A 588 29.65 -0.29 13.11
C VAL A 588 30.74 -0.24 12.04
N SER A 589 31.51 -1.32 11.87
CA SER A 589 32.55 -1.40 10.83
C SER A 589 32.00 -1.43 9.41
N ASN A 590 30.89 -2.12 9.18
CA ASN A 590 30.26 -2.20 7.86
C ASN A 590 29.49 -0.91 7.53
N VAL A 591 28.91 -0.24 8.52
CA VAL A 591 28.34 1.11 8.34
C VAL A 591 29.41 2.09 7.87
N ALA A 592 30.56 2.15 8.55
CA ALA A 592 31.67 3.02 8.15
C ALA A 592 32.20 2.70 6.73
N TRP A 593 32.24 1.42 6.34
CA TRP A 593 32.58 1.04 4.97
C TRP A 593 31.56 1.59 3.95
N LEU A 594 30.26 1.48 4.26
CA LEU A 594 29.18 1.96 3.40
C LEU A 594 29.21 3.49 3.25
N GLU A 595 29.47 4.23 4.32
CA GLU A 595 29.65 5.69 4.29
C GLU A 595 30.76 6.10 3.33
N ASN A 596 31.93 5.45 3.44
CA ASN A 596 33.07 5.69 2.56
C ASN A 596 32.74 5.34 1.10
N TYR A 597 32.00 4.24 0.87
CA TYR A 597 31.58 3.87 -0.47
C TYR A 597 30.66 4.91 -1.10
N LEU A 598 29.57 5.29 -0.43
CA LEU A 598 28.59 6.25 -0.97
C LEU A 598 29.19 7.65 -1.17
N THR A 599 30.10 8.07 -0.30
CA THR A 599 30.80 9.36 -0.47
C THR A 599 31.83 9.33 -1.61
N SER A 600 32.36 8.16 -1.97
CA SER A 600 33.26 8.02 -3.13
C SER A 600 32.56 8.11 -4.49
N LEU A 601 31.23 7.91 -4.52
CA LEU A 601 30.43 8.01 -5.74
C LEU A 601 30.13 9.46 -6.10
N THR A 602 30.89 10.04 -7.04
CA THR A 602 30.71 11.42 -7.51
C THR A 602 29.77 11.57 -8.70
N ASN A 603 29.61 10.51 -9.51
CA ASN A 603 28.82 10.54 -10.75
C ASN A 603 27.46 9.83 -10.63
N VAL A 604 27.23 9.11 -9.53
CA VAL A 604 26.00 8.36 -9.27
C VAL A 604 25.18 9.11 -8.22
N THR A 605 23.89 9.31 -8.49
CA THR A 605 22.99 9.94 -7.53
C THR A 605 22.48 8.89 -6.55
N SER A 606 22.37 9.22 -5.27
CA SER A 606 21.81 8.30 -4.27
C SER A 606 20.60 8.93 -3.58
N MET A 607 19.51 8.19 -3.43
CA MET A 607 18.38 8.55 -2.58
C MET A 607 18.29 7.55 -1.43
N ILE A 608 18.41 8.06 -0.21
CA ILE A 608 18.68 7.26 0.99
C ILE A 608 17.58 7.52 2.01
N VAL A 609 16.92 6.46 2.46
CA VAL A 609 16.09 6.47 3.68
C VAL A 609 16.92 5.81 4.78
N SER A 610 17.08 6.48 5.91
CA SER A 610 17.78 5.93 7.08
C SER A 610 17.22 6.54 8.35
N HIS A 611 17.09 5.73 9.39
CA HIS A 611 16.80 6.18 10.75
C HIS A 611 18.06 6.61 11.53
N ASP A 612 19.25 6.31 11.01
CA ASP A 612 20.53 6.70 11.61
C ASP A 612 20.91 8.13 11.21
N SER A 613 20.77 9.05 12.17
CA SER A 613 21.10 10.48 11.99
C SER A 613 22.58 10.70 11.66
N SER A 614 23.47 9.93 12.28
CA SER A 614 24.92 10.07 12.09
C SER A 614 25.31 9.67 10.66
N PHE A 615 24.69 8.61 10.15
CA PHE A 615 24.86 8.18 8.76
C PHE A 615 24.36 9.23 7.76
N LEU A 616 23.16 9.80 7.99
CA LEU A 616 22.61 10.85 7.13
C LEU A 616 23.46 12.13 7.15
N ASP A 617 24.04 12.47 8.30
CA ASP A 617 24.94 13.62 8.43
C ASP A 617 26.24 13.47 7.64
N THR A 618 26.81 12.26 7.64
CA THR A 618 28.06 11.93 6.96
C THR A 618 27.86 11.85 5.44
N VAL A 619 26.77 11.22 4.98
CA VAL A 619 26.60 10.86 3.57
C VAL A 619 25.84 11.90 2.76
N CYS A 620 24.76 12.48 3.29
CA CYS A 620 23.82 13.28 2.48
C CYS A 620 24.32 14.69 2.18
N THR A 621 24.06 15.18 0.97
CA THR A 621 24.34 16.55 0.52
C THR A 621 23.10 17.43 0.43
N GLY A 622 21.92 16.80 0.39
CA GLY A 622 20.62 17.46 0.47
C GLY A 622 19.59 16.58 1.19
N ILE A 623 18.57 17.19 1.76
CA ILE A 623 17.46 16.48 2.40
C ILE A 623 16.18 16.74 1.59
N ILE A 624 15.45 15.67 1.27
CA ILE A 624 14.09 15.75 0.74
C ILE A 624 13.15 15.40 1.89
N HIS A 625 12.41 16.37 2.38
CA HIS A 625 11.53 16.23 3.54
C HIS A 625 10.06 16.17 3.11
N TYR A 626 9.32 15.22 3.69
CA TYR A 626 7.87 15.14 3.54
C TYR A 626 7.16 16.16 4.42
N GLU A 627 6.45 17.11 3.81
CA GLU A 627 5.65 18.12 4.52
C GLU A 627 4.28 18.25 3.89
N SER A 628 3.22 18.02 4.66
CA SER A 628 1.83 18.22 4.22
C SER A 628 1.50 17.52 2.88
N ARG A 629 1.97 16.27 2.72
CA ARG A 629 1.84 15.46 1.47
C ARG A 629 2.56 16.07 0.26
N LYS A 630 3.59 16.89 0.48
CA LYS A 630 4.51 17.36 -0.55
C LYS A 630 5.95 17.04 -0.17
N LEU A 631 6.82 16.98 -1.16
CA LEU A 631 8.26 16.88 -1.01
C LEU A 631 8.84 18.29 -1.07
N LYS A 632 9.56 18.69 -0.02
CA LYS A 632 10.38 19.90 -0.01
C LYS A 632 11.84 19.54 0.06
N LYS A 633 12.65 20.22 -0.73
CA LYS A 633 14.09 20.00 -0.80
C LYS A 633 14.80 21.05 0.04
N TYR A 634 15.74 20.60 0.86
CA TYR A 634 16.59 21.41 1.71
C TYR A 634 18.05 21.14 1.36
N ARG A 635 18.86 22.20 1.32
CA ARG A 635 20.29 22.09 0.98
C ARG A 635 21.12 21.85 2.23
N GLY A 636 22.06 20.90 2.15
CA GLY A 636 22.90 20.49 3.28
C GLY A 636 22.52 19.12 3.82
N ASN A 637 23.33 18.62 4.75
CA ASN A 637 23.09 17.37 5.47
C ASN A 637 22.01 17.54 6.55
N LEU A 638 21.71 16.48 7.31
CA LEU A 638 20.63 16.46 8.29
C LEU A 638 20.76 17.59 9.34
N SER A 639 21.97 17.85 9.83
CA SER A 639 22.26 18.93 10.78
C SER A 639 21.83 20.31 10.24
N LYS A 640 22.23 20.63 9.00
CA LYS A 640 21.85 21.90 8.34
C LYS A 640 20.36 21.99 8.04
N PHE A 641 19.71 20.86 7.78
CA PHE A 641 18.26 20.81 7.64
C PHE A 641 17.56 21.13 8.95
N VAL A 642 18.02 20.59 10.09
CA VAL A 642 17.46 20.88 11.42
C VAL A 642 17.65 22.35 11.84
N GLU A 643 18.73 23.00 11.40
CA GLU A 643 18.90 24.45 11.55
C GLU A 643 17.85 25.25 10.77
N GLN A 644 17.52 24.82 9.54
CA GLN A 644 16.54 25.47 8.66
C GLN A 644 15.08 25.16 9.05
N TYR A 645 14.83 23.98 9.62
CA TYR A 645 13.51 23.51 10.06
C TYR A 645 13.59 23.01 11.51
N PRO A 646 13.45 23.89 12.52
CA PRO A 646 13.68 23.53 13.93
C PRO A 646 12.76 22.43 14.47
N ASP A 647 11.58 22.24 13.88
CA ASP A 647 10.65 21.17 14.26
C ASP A 647 11.20 19.76 13.91
N ALA A 648 12.21 19.69 13.03
CA ALA A 648 12.97 18.47 12.73
C ALA A 648 14.00 18.12 13.82
N LYS A 649 14.09 18.84 14.95
CA LYS A 649 14.93 18.42 16.09
C LYS A 649 14.57 17.03 16.64
N SER A 650 13.35 16.55 16.40
CA SER A 650 12.95 15.17 16.70
C SER A 650 13.84 14.12 15.99
N TYR A 651 14.47 14.44 14.85
CA TYR A 651 15.45 13.55 14.22
C TYR A 651 16.76 13.41 15.02
N TYR A 652 16.99 14.18 16.09
CA TYR A 652 18.12 13.99 17.02
C TYR A 652 17.68 13.61 18.44
N GLU A 653 16.50 14.01 18.89
CA GLU A 653 16.01 13.68 20.25
C GLU A 653 15.10 12.43 20.26
N LEU A 654 15.35 11.47 21.15
CA LEU A 654 14.44 10.33 21.44
C LEU A 654 13.28 10.80 22.34
N LYS A 655 12.51 11.80 21.90
CA LYS A 655 11.30 12.26 22.60
C LYS A 655 10.11 12.17 21.68
N SER A 656 9.05 11.49 22.15
CA SER A 656 7.80 11.40 21.42
C SER A 656 7.04 12.72 21.46
N SER A 657 6.65 13.26 20.30
CA SER A 657 5.68 14.36 20.21
C SER A 657 4.32 13.94 19.61
N LEU A 658 4.24 12.77 18.95
CA LEU A 658 3.09 12.36 18.13
C LEU A 658 2.40 11.06 18.54
N VAL A 659 3.12 10.08 19.13
CA VAL A 659 2.59 8.73 19.40
C VAL A 659 3.02 8.25 20.78
N THR A 660 2.07 7.82 21.62
CA THR A 660 2.36 7.32 22.97
C THR A 660 2.04 5.83 23.04
N PHE A 661 2.97 5.01 23.52
CA PHE A 661 2.72 3.59 23.77
C PHE A 661 2.33 3.37 25.22
N LYS A 662 1.31 2.54 25.45
CA LYS A 662 0.90 2.11 26.79
C LYS A 662 1.04 0.60 26.87
N LEU A 663 2.13 0.15 27.50
CA LEU A 663 2.32 -1.25 27.80
C LEU A 663 1.47 -1.64 29.02
N PRO A 664 0.86 -2.83 29.02
CA PRO A 664 0.08 -3.26 30.17
C PRO A 664 0.93 -3.66 31.36
N GLU A 665 0.40 -3.42 32.55
CA GLU A 665 1.04 -3.83 33.79
C GLU A 665 1.09 -5.36 33.95
N PRO A 666 2.22 -5.92 34.40
CA PRO A 666 2.30 -7.34 34.72
C PRO A 666 1.28 -7.75 35.79
N GLY A 667 0.76 -8.96 35.65
CA GLY A 667 -0.08 -9.58 36.68
C GLY A 667 0.68 -9.82 38.00
N PHE A 668 -0.06 -10.03 39.08
CA PHE A 668 0.52 -10.33 40.38
C PHE A 668 1.21 -11.72 40.39
N LEU A 669 2.44 -11.79 40.90
CA LEU A 669 3.18 -13.03 41.11
C LEU A 669 3.13 -13.49 42.57
N ASP A 670 2.44 -14.60 42.82
CA ASP A 670 2.40 -15.19 44.16
C ASP A 670 3.80 -15.62 44.64
N GLY A 671 4.13 -15.32 45.90
CA GLY A 671 5.43 -15.64 46.50
C GLY A 671 6.58 -14.67 46.15
N VAL A 672 6.31 -13.61 45.39
CA VAL A 672 7.30 -12.57 45.02
C VAL A 672 6.96 -11.28 45.76
N LYS A 673 7.74 -10.95 46.81
CA LYS A 673 7.54 -9.74 47.62
C LYS A 673 8.44 -8.56 47.22
N SER A 674 9.51 -8.84 46.47
CA SER A 674 10.46 -7.84 45.97
C SER A 674 10.63 -8.00 44.47
N LYS A 675 10.73 -6.87 43.76
CA LYS A 675 10.98 -6.84 42.30
C LYS A 675 12.35 -7.38 41.91
N ASP A 676 13.32 -7.38 42.83
CA ASP A 676 14.68 -7.89 42.59
C ASP A 676 14.81 -9.41 42.75
N LYS A 677 13.74 -10.11 43.13
CA LYS A 677 13.78 -11.58 43.25
C LYS A 677 13.99 -12.17 41.85
N SER A 678 14.97 -13.06 41.72
CA SER A 678 15.22 -13.82 40.50
C SER A 678 13.99 -14.63 40.11
N LEU A 679 13.46 -14.37 38.92
CA LEU A 679 12.28 -15.05 38.36
C LEU A 679 12.64 -16.01 37.24
N LEU A 680 13.72 -15.73 36.52
CA LEU A 680 14.26 -16.56 35.46
C LEU A 680 15.78 -16.61 35.62
N ARG A 681 16.34 -17.80 35.78
CA ARG A 681 17.79 -18.00 36.01
C ARG A 681 18.29 -19.13 35.15
N PHE A 682 19.46 -18.95 34.55
CA PHE A 682 20.19 -20.03 33.91
C PHE A 682 21.58 -20.15 34.52
N ALA A 683 22.06 -21.38 34.70
CA ALA A 683 23.35 -21.65 35.33
C ALA A 683 24.13 -22.69 34.52
N ASN A 684 25.39 -22.34 34.20
CA ASN A 684 26.36 -23.18 33.50
C ASN A 684 25.84 -23.76 32.18
N ILE A 685 25.03 -22.98 31.44
CA ILE A 685 24.41 -23.48 30.21
C ILE A 685 25.42 -23.56 29.07
N SER A 686 25.38 -24.68 28.33
CA SER A 686 26.11 -24.83 27.07
C SER A 686 25.19 -25.42 26.01
N PHE A 687 25.27 -24.85 24.80
CA PHE A 687 24.45 -25.32 23.67
C PHE A 687 25.22 -25.40 22.35
N THR A 688 25.00 -26.49 21.63
CA THR A 688 25.59 -26.77 20.30
C THR A 688 24.49 -27.15 19.32
N TYR A 689 24.42 -26.48 18.15
CA TYR A 689 23.49 -26.87 17.09
C TYR A 689 23.90 -28.22 16.44
N PRO A 690 22.93 -29.04 15.98
CA PRO A 690 23.23 -30.26 15.24
C PRO A 690 24.10 -29.98 14.01
N GLY A 691 25.17 -30.75 13.83
CA GLY A 691 26.14 -30.57 12.73
C GLY A 691 27.35 -29.69 13.06
N ASN A 692 27.33 -28.93 14.17
CA ASN A 692 28.48 -28.15 14.63
C ASN A 692 29.34 -28.93 15.64
N THR A 693 30.66 -28.83 15.53
CA THR A 693 31.61 -29.45 16.47
C THR A 693 31.95 -28.56 17.67
N VAL A 694 31.66 -27.26 17.57
CA VAL A 694 32.02 -26.21 18.52
C VAL A 694 30.74 -25.69 19.18
N PRO A 695 30.64 -25.66 20.52
CA PRO A 695 29.47 -25.09 21.19
C PRO A 695 29.30 -23.60 20.87
N THR A 696 28.08 -23.21 20.53
CA THR A 696 27.70 -21.84 20.19
C THR A 696 27.64 -20.94 21.43
N ILE A 697 27.20 -21.49 22.56
CA ILE A 697 27.28 -20.85 23.87
C ILE A 697 27.91 -21.81 24.87
N ARG A 698 28.74 -21.30 25.78
CA ARG A 698 29.55 -22.08 26.71
C ARG A 698 29.48 -21.50 28.11
N ASN A 699 29.18 -22.36 29.09
CA ASN A 699 29.24 -22.07 30.52
C ASN A 699 28.65 -20.70 30.92
N MET A 700 27.48 -20.35 30.36
CA MET A 700 26.87 -19.05 30.65
C MET A 700 25.98 -19.13 31.90
N SER A 701 26.00 -18.07 32.72
CA SER A 701 25.15 -17.96 33.91
C SER A 701 24.64 -16.53 34.07
N ALA A 702 23.32 -16.34 34.17
CA ALA A 702 22.71 -15.06 34.53
C ALA A 702 21.30 -15.23 35.08
N GLN A 703 20.69 -14.11 35.50
CA GLN A 703 19.35 -14.07 36.07
C GLN A 703 18.59 -12.82 35.65
N VAL A 704 17.26 -12.92 35.60
CA VAL A 704 16.33 -11.84 35.27
C VAL A 704 15.25 -11.75 36.35
N SER A 705 14.93 -10.52 36.75
CA SER A 705 13.93 -10.15 37.76
C SER A 705 12.91 -9.15 37.18
N LEU A 706 11.91 -8.72 37.96
CA LEU A 706 10.96 -7.69 37.49
C LEU A 706 11.60 -6.31 37.32
N ASN A 707 12.72 -6.05 38.01
CA ASN A 707 13.44 -4.78 37.91
C ASN A 707 14.57 -4.81 36.87
N SER A 708 14.80 -5.96 36.24
CA SER A 708 15.89 -6.12 35.28
C SER A 708 15.66 -5.26 34.04
N ARG A 709 16.70 -4.56 33.61
CA ARG A 709 16.78 -3.77 32.37
C ARG A 709 18.10 -4.11 31.68
N VAL A 710 18.08 -5.17 30.88
CA VAL A 710 19.29 -5.83 30.36
C VAL A 710 19.46 -5.52 28.88
N ALA A 711 20.64 -5.05 28.49
CA ALA A 711 21.08 -4.94 27.10
C ALA A 711 22.02 -6.10 26.74
N VAL A 712 21.67 -6.91 25.74
CA VAL A 712 22.52 -7.99 25.25
C VAL A 712 23.27 -7.49 24.01
N VAL A 713 24.60 -7.40 24.11
CA VAL A 713 25.48 -6.82 23.08
C VAL A 713 26.57 -7.82 22.69
N GLY A 714 27.04 -7.73 21.45
CA GLY A 714 28.07 -8.63 20.90
C GLY A 714 28.05 -8.68 19.38
N PRO A 715 29.13 -9.16 18.73
CA PRO A 715 29.20 -9.26 17.28
C PRO A 715 28.16 -10.25 16.71
N ASN A 716 27.83 -10.09 15.42
CA ASN A 716 26.92 -11.00 14.74
C ASN A 716 27.46 -12.43 14.76
N GLY A 717 26.60 -13.40 15.07
CA GLY A 717 27.00 -14.81 15.20
C GLY A 717 27.64 -15.19 16.56
N ALA A 718 27.77 -14.26 17.51
CA ALA A 718 28.36 -14.55 18.83
C ALA A 718 27.52 -15.46 19.74
N GLY A 719 26.25 -15.73 19.37
CA GLY A 719 25.32 -16.56 20.16
C GLY A 719 24.20 -15.80 20.88
N LYS A 720 23.99 -14.49 20.61
CA LYS A 720 22.95 -13.64 21.21
C LYS A 720 21.53 -14.25 21.11
N SER A 721 21.05 -14.51 19.89
CA SER A 721 19.73 -15.10 19.70
C SER A 721 19.65 -16.53 20.24
N THR A 722 20.75 -17.30 20.15
CA THR A 722 20.82 -18.65 20.75
C THR A 722 20.64 -18.61 22.26
N LEU A 723 21.25 -17.65 22.96
CA LEU A 723 21.06 -17.44 24.39
C LEU A 723 19.59 -17.16 24.72
N ILE A 724 18.93 -16.29 23.95
CA ILE A 724 17.51 -15.98 24.17
C ILE A 724 16.60 -17.16 23.86
N LYS A 725 16.90 -17.95 22.83
CA LYS A 725 16.15 -19.19 22.54
C LYS A 725 16.24 -20.20 23.67
N VAL A 726 17.42 -20.34 24.29
CA VAL A 726 17.59 -21.17 25.49
C VAL A 726 16.83 -20.57 26.68
N LEU A 727 16.91 -19.25 26.88
CA LEU A 727 16.24 -18.54 27.98
C LEU A 727 14.71 -18.62 27.90
N THR A 728 14.15 -18.59 26.69
CA THR A 728 12.69 -18.59 26.43
C THR A 728 12.13 -19.99 26.19
N GLY A 729 12.98 -21.03 26.25
CA GLY A 729 12.60 -22.44 26.10
C GLY A 729 12.29 -22.89 24.67
N GLU A 730 12.78 -22.18 23.65
CA GLU A 730 12.71 -22.64 22.25
C GLU A 730 13.72 -23.74 21.96
N THR A 731 14.88 -23.69 22.59
CA THR A 731 15.92 -24.72 22.54
C THR A 731 16.27 -25.19 23.95
N ILE A 732 16.59 -26.47 24.10
CA ILE A 732 16.98 -27.07 25.38
C ILE A 732 18.51 -27.12 25.42
N PRO A 733 19.17 -26.63 26.48
CA PRO A 733 20.62 -26.73 26.59
C PRO A 733 21.06 -28.19 26.79
N GLN A 734 22.22 -28.59 26.24
CA GLN A 734 22.76 -29.93 26.49
C GLN A 734 23.39 -30.06 27.89
N VAL A 735 23.89 -28.96 28.44
CA VAL A 735 24.52 -28.90 29.77
C VAL A 735 23.97 -27.67 30.50
N GLY A 736 23.71 -27.79 31.81
CA GLY A 736 23.23 -26.72 32.67
C GLY A 736 21.70 -26.63 32.76
N ASP A 737 21.22 -25.81 33.69
CA ASP A 737 19.80 -25.74 34.04
C ASP A 737 19.20 -24.34 33.80
N VAL A 738 17.97 -24.30 33.31
CA VAL A 738 17.15 -23.09 33.19
C VAL A 738 15.97 -23.19 34.14
N VAL A 739 15.93 -22.32 35.15
CA VAL A 739 14.90 -22.28 36.19
C VAL A 739 13.96 -21.11 35.97
N LYS A 740 12.67 -21.41 35.83
CA LYS A 740 11.60 -20.43 35.60
C LYS A 740 10.63 -20.43 36.79
N HIS A 741 10.19 -19.26 37.24
CA HIS A 741 9.14 -19.18 38.24
C HIS A 741 7.80 -19.71 37.67
N PRO A 742 7.01 -20.51 38.42
CA PRO A 742 5.83 -21.22 37.87
C PRO A 742 4.76 -20.31 37.25
N ASN A 743 4.49 -19.16 37.86
CA ASN A 743 3.51 -18.19 37.36
C ASN A 743 4.10 -17.17 36.38
N LEU A 744 5.35 -17.35 35.94
CA LEU A 744 6.03 -16.38 35.08
C LEU A 744 5.55 -16.50 33.63
N ARG A 745 4.99 -15.41 33.14
CA ARG A 745 4.76 -15.18 31.71
C ARG A 745 5.90 -14.39 31.11
N VAL A 746 6.51 -14.94 30.06
CA VAL A 746 7.58 -14.30 29.28
C VAL A 746 7.05 -14.04 27.88
N ALA A 747 7.07 -12.79 27.45
CA ALA A 747 6.80 -12.42 26.07
C ALA A 747 8.11 -12.31 25.30
N TYR A 748 8.20 -12.98 24.16
CA TYR A 748 9.35 -12.92 23.28
C TYR A 748 8.94 -12.36 21.93
N VAL A 749 9.60 -11.29 21.51
CA VAL A 749 9.48 -10.70 20.18
C VAL A 749 10.77 -11.03 19.43
N ALA A 750 10.72 -12.04 18.57
CA ALA A 750 11.85 -12.49 17.79
C ALA A 750 12.20 -11.52 16.65
N GLN A 751 13.46 -11.54 16.20
CA GLN A 751 13.91 -10.76 15.04
C GLN A 751 13.12 -11.10 13.76
N HIS A 752 12.74 -12.37 13.58
CA HIS A 752 11.90 -12.85 12.48
C HIS A 752 10.42 -13.02 12.87
N ALA A 753 9.91 -12.22 13.82
CA ALA A 753 8.51 -12.34 14.25
C ALA A 753 7.48 -12.14 13.11
N PHE A 754 7.89 -11.53 12.00
CA PHE A 754 7.06 -11.42 10.80
C PHE A 754 6.66 -12.77 10.21
N HIS A 755 7.49 -13.80 10.33
CA HIS A 755 7.20 -15.11 9.73
C HIS A 755 5.87 -15.71 10.24
N HIS A 756 5.52 -15.47 11.52
CA HIS A 756 4.24 -15.92 12.08
C HIS A 756 3.06 -15.09 11.58
N VAL A 757 3.24 -13.78 11.46
CA VAL A 757 2.23 -12.84 10.97
C VAL A 757 2.00 -12.99 9.45
N GLU A 758 3.04 -13.35 8.71
CA GLU A 758 3.04 -13.60 7.26
C GLU A 758 2.29 -14.88 6.87
N GLN A 759 2.09 -15.82 7.80
CA GLN A 759 1.19 -16.95 7.58
C GLN A 759 -0.30 -16.53 7.66
N HIS A 760 -0.58 -15.29 8.04
CA HIS A 760 -1.91 -14.77 8.30
C HIS A 760 -2.20 -13.45 7.59
N LEU A 761 -1.61 -13.22 6.41
CA LEU A 761 -1.77 -11.98 5.62
C LEU A 761 -3.23 -11.64 5.29
N THR A 762 -4.11 -12.64 5.21
CA THR A 762 -5.55 -12.46 4.90
C THR A 762 -6.41 -12.12 6.12
N LYS A 763 -5.87 -12.18 7.33
CA LYS A 763 -6.60 -11.75 8.54
C LYS A 763 -6.33 -10.27 8.82
N THR A 764 -7.23 -9.63 9.53
CA THR A 764 -6.95 -8.31 10.14
C THR A 764 -6.13 -8.51 11.42
N PRO A 765 -5.38 -7.49 11.90
CA PRO A 765 -4.68 -7.57 13.18
C PRO A 765 -5.58 -7.97 14.35
N ASN A 766 -6.81 -7.46 14.37
CA ASN A 766 -7.81 -7.79 15.37
C ASN A 766 -8.15 -9.29 15.35
N GLU A 767 -8.44 -9.84 14.17
CA GLU A 767 -8.69 -11.27 14.00
C GLU A 767 -7.49 -12.14 14.33
N TYR A 768 -6.27 -11.68 14.03
CA TYR A 768 -5.04 -12.41 14.35
C TYR A 768 -4.83 -12.56 15.87
N ILE A 769 -5.00 -11.49 16.65
CA ILE A 769 -4.91 -11.57 18.12
C ILE A 769 -6.00 -12.50 18.68
N ARG A 770 -7.23 -12.38 18.17
CA ARG A 770 -8.35 -13.26 18.56
C ARG A 770 -8.08 -14.73 18.21
N TRP A 771 -7.47 -14.99 17.06
CA TRP A 771 -7.07 -16.33 16.64
C TRP A 771 -5.95 -16.90 17.50
N ARG A 772 -4.95 -16.07 17.86
CA ARG A 772 -3.79 -16.46 18.66
C ARG A 772 -4.17 -16.89 20.08
N TYR A 773 -5.19 -16.25 20.65
CA TYR A 773 -5.64 -16.44 22.03
C TYR A 773 -7.02 -17.10 22.19
N GLN A 774 -7.58 -17.68 21.13
CA GLN A 774 -8.94 -18.23 21.10
C GLN A 774 -9.25 -19.22 22.24
N TYR A 775 -8.24 -19.97 22.71
CA TYR A 775 -8.38 -20.98 23.76
C TYR A 775 -7.89 -20.51 25.14
N GLY A 776 -7.61 -19.21 25.31
CA GLY A 776 -7.05 -18.66 26.55
C GLY A 776 -5.57 -18.95 26.78
N GLU A 777 -4.92 -19.63 25.82
CA GLU A 777 -3.48 -19.88 25.77
C GLU A 777 -2.89 -19.25 24.52
N ASP A 778 -1.60 -18.91 24.57
CA ASP A 778 -0.87 -18.46 23.40
C ASP A 778 -0.50 -19.65 22.50
N ARG A 779 -1.13 -19.72 21.32
CA ARG A 779 -0.88 -20.80 20.33
C ARG A 779 0.56 -20.82 19.84
N GLU A 780 1.26 -19.68 19.83
CA GLU A 780 2.67 -19.63 19.43
C GLU A 780 3.55 -20.28 20.50
N LEU A 781 3.27 -20.06 21.79
CA LEU A 781 3.98 -20.72 22.89
C LEU A 781 3.75 -22.24 22.88
N ALA A 782 2.56 -22.71 22.51
CA ALA A 782 2.23 -24.13 22.41
C ALA A 782 3.08 -24.89 21.36
N SER A 783 3.61 -24.18 20.35
CA SER A 783 4.40 -24.78 19.27
C SER A 783 5.89 -24.98 19.59
N LYS A 784 6.37 -24.49 20.74
CA LYS A 784 7.79 -24.53 21.15
C LYS A 784 8.32 -25.96 21.35
N ALA A 785 9.59 -26.17 21.04
CA ALA A 785 10.23 -27.49 21.14
C ALA A 785 10.25 -28.07 22.57
N SER A 786 10.30 -27.22 23.59
CA SER A 786 10.18 -27.63 25.00
C SER A 786 8.84 -28.29 25.33
N ARG A 787 7.77 -27.99 24.58
CA ARG A 787 6.41 -28.55 24.78
C ARG A 787 6.11 -29.76 23.91
N LYS A 788 6.89 -30.03 22.86
CA LYS A 788 6.72 -31.24 22.06
C LYS A 788 7.19 -32.43 22.90
N ILE A 789 6.29 -33.42 23.08
CA ILE A 789 6.59 -34.65 23.81
C ILE A 789 7.63 -35.43 22.98
N THR A 790 8.77 -35.72 23.60
CA THR A 790 9.81 -36.56 22.96
C THR A 790 9.44 -38.04 23.10
N PRO A 791 9.98 -38.95 22.26
CA PRO A 791 9.75 -40.39 22.40
C PRO A 791 10.16 -40.95 23.78
N GLU A 792 11.19 -40.35 24.39
CA GLU A 792 11.65 -40.68 25.75
C GLU A 792 10.60 -40.27 26.80
N GLU A 793 9.90 -39.16 26.58
CA GLU A 793 8.82 -38.70 27.45
C GLU A 793 7.52 -39.47 27.26
N GLU A 794 7.22 -39.93 26.04
CA GLU A 794 6.10 -40.87 25.84
C GLU A 794 6.31 -42.18 26.60
N ALA A 795 7.57 -42.63 26.72
CA ALA A 795 7.93 -43.78 27.56
C ALA A 795 7.83 -43.43 29.05
N GLN A 796 8.25 -42.23 29.45
CA GLN A 796 8.14 -41.72 30.82
C GLN A 796 6.68 -41.58 31.28
N MET A 797 5.77 -41.15 30.39
CA MET A 797 4.32 -41.10 30.65
C MET A 797 3.69 -42.47 30.87
N LYS A 798 4.34 -43.56 30.41
CA LYS A 798 3.91 -44.95 30.64
C LYS A 798 4.48 -45.57 31.92
N LYS A 799 5.30 -44.83 32.67
CA LYS A 799 5.92 -45.30 33.91
C LYS A 799 4.85 -45.53 34.98
N LEU A 800 4.84 -46.75 35.52
CA LEU A 800 3.97 -47.11 36.64
C LEU A 800 4.60 -46.70 37.96
N ILE A 801 3.84 -45.95 38.75
CA ILE A 801 4.25 -45.36 40.02
C ILE A 801 3.51 -46.08 41.14
N PRO A 802 4.21 -46.60 42.16
CA PRO A 802 3.55 -47.16 43.33
C PRO A 802 2.88 -46.04 44.14
N TRP A 803 1.57 -46.12 44.31
CA TRP A 803 0.78 -45.17 45.09
C TRP A 803 -0.26 -45.90 45.93
N GLU A 804 -0.53 -45.38 47.13
CA GLU A 804 -1.52 -45.95 48.04
C GLU A 804 -2.89 -45.32 47.81
N ILE A 805 -3.87 -46.15 47.46
CA ILE A 805 -5.29 -45.79 47.40
C ILE A 805 -6.02 -46.75 48.35
N ASN A 806 -6.82 -46.23 49.28
CA ASN A 806 -7.61 -47.03 50.23
C ASN A 806 -6.77 -48.11 50.97
N GLU A 807 -5.60 -47.71 51.50
CA GLU A 807 -4.68 -48.59 52.25
C GLU A 807 -4.09 -49.77 51.44
N LYS A 808 -4.19 -49.73 50.10
CA LYS A 808 -3.56 -50.70 49.19
C LYS A 808 -2.60 -49.98 48.25
N THR A 809 -1.37 -50.50 48.15
CA THR A 809 -0.38 -50.00 47.19
C THR A 809 -0.67 -50.56 45.80
N GLU A 810 -1.10 -49.71 44.88
CA GLU A 810 -1.29 -50.05 43.46
C GLU A 810 -0.21 -49.37 42.60
N LYS A 811 0.10 -49.96 41.44
CA LYS A 811 1.00 -49.38 40.45
C LYS A 811 0.16 -48.62 39.43
N LEU A 812 0.17 -47.30 39.51
CA LEU A 812 -0.69 -46.41 38.72
C LEU A 812 0.12 -45.61 37.70
N GLN A 813 -0.51 -45.26 36.59
CA GLN A 813 0.06 -44.42 35.56
C GLN A 813 -0.59 -43.03 35.62
N ILE A 814 0.23 -41.98 35.52
CA ILE A 814 -0.27 -40.60 35.42
C ILE A 814 -0.91 -40.40 34.04
N GLU A 815 -2.15 -39.93 34.02
CA GLU A 815 -2.86 -39.55 32.80
C GLU A 815 -2.61 -38.08 32.46
N ASP A 816 -3.01 -37.17 33.37
CA ASP A 816 -2.85 -35.73 33.24
C ASP A 816 -2.89 -35.04 34.62
N LEU A 817 -2.55 -33.75 34.66
CA LEU A 817 -2.73 -32.88 35.82
C LEU A 817 -4.02 -32.07 35.65
N TYR A 818 -4.87 -32.07 36.69
CA TYR A 818 -6.17 -31.39 36.66
C TYR A 818 -6.20 -30.07 37.41
N GLY A 819 -5.46 -29.99 38.52
CA GLY A 819 -5.51 -28.87 39.45
C GLY A 819 -4.15 -28.56 40.05
N ARG A 820 -3.96 -27.33 40.52
CA ARG A 820 -2.78 -26.90 41.26
C ARG A 820 -3.19 -26.08 42.48
N ARG A 821 -2.63 -26.40 43.65
CA ARG A 821 -2.84 -25.66 44.90
C ARG A 821 -1.52 -25.30 45.55
N LYS A 822 -1.55 -24.24 46.37
CA LYS A 822 -0.37 -23.76 47.07
C LYS A 822 -0.08 -24.62 48.30
N ALA A 823 1.15 -25.14 48.40
CA ALA A 823 1.63 -25.93 49.54
C ALA A 823 2.88 -25.27 50.16
N LYS A 824 2.72 -24.56 51.28
CA LYS A 824 3.80 -23.83 51.97
C LYS A 824 4.61 -22.89 51.05
N ARG A 825 5.78 -23.33 50.57
CA ARG A 825 6.71 -22.59 49.69
C ARG A 825 6.73 -23.12 48.23
N SER A 826 5.91 -24.12 47.92
CA SER A 826 5.86 -24.83 46.63
C SER A 826 4.39 -25.07 46.21
N PHE A 827 4.18 -25.93 45.20
CA PHE A 827 2.87 -26.30 44.67
C PHE A 827 2.61 -27.80 44.82
N GLU A 828 1.35 -28.15 45.02
CA GLU A 828 0.84 -29.51 44.85
C GLU A 828 -0.06 -29.55 43.62
N TYR A 829 0.01 -30.65 42.88
CA TYR A 829 -0.75 -30.89 41.66
C TYR A 829 -1.71 -32.05 41.88
N GLU A 830 -2.93 -31.90 41.39
CA GLU A 830 -3.94 -32.93 41.38
C GLU A 830 -3.69 -33.84 40.18
N VAL A 831 -3.32 -35.08 40.47
CA VAL A 831 -2.95 -36.09 39.48
C VAL A 831 -4.15 -36.98 39.19
N GLN A 832 -4.53 -37.06 37.92
CA GLN A 832 -5.49 -38.02 37.40
C GLN A 832 -4.74 -39.30 37.01
N TRP A 833 -5.26 -40.45 37.45
CA TRP A 833 -4.70 -41.76 37.14
C TRP A 833 -5.44 -42.40 35.98
N VAL A 834 -4.70 -43.06 35.09
CA VAL A 834 -5.26 -43.77 33.93
C VAL A 834 -6.26 -44.83 34.38
N GLY A 835 -7.50 -44.73 33.89
CA GLY A 835 -8.55 -45.72 34.16
C GLY A 835 -9.15 -45.68 35.57
N LYS A 836 -8.86 -44.64 36.36
CA LYS A 836 -9.51 -44.36 37.64
C LYS A 836 -10.48 -43.18 37.54
N THR A 837 -11.37 -43.05 38.51
CA THR A 837 -12.35 -41.95 38.53
C THR A 837 -11.75 -40.70 39.17
N TYR A 838 -12.42 -39.54 39.03
CA TYR A 838 -11.97 -38.28 39.64
C TYR A 838 -11.90 -38.35 41.18
N GLU A 839 -12.61 -39.29 41.81
CA GLU A 839 -12.62 -39.49 43.26
C GLU A 839 -11.30 -40.07 43.78
N ASP A 840 -10.54 -40.73 42.90
CA ASP A 840 -9.25 -41.35 43.19
C ASP A 840 -8.06 -40.40 42.99
N ASN A 841 -8.32 -39.14 42.62
CA ASN A 841 -7.28 -38.15 42.36
C ASN A 841 -6.47 -37.85 43.61
N ALA A 842 -5.16 -37.70 43.44
CA ALA A 842 -4.24 -37.44 44.53
C ALA A 842 -3.51 -36.11 44.36
N TRP A 843 -3.34 -35.38 45.47
CA TRP A 843 -2.51 -34.19 45.51
C TRP A 843 -1.06 -34.58 45.77
N ILE A 844 -0.19 -34.35 44.79
CA ILE A 844 1.23 -34.72 44.82
C ILE A 844 2.08 -33.46 44.76
N SER A 845 3.14 -33.39 45.55
CA SER A 845 4.03 -32.22 45.57
C SER A 845 4.85 -32.12 44.28
N ARG A 846 5.19 -30.90 43.90
CA ARG A 846 6.07 -30.60 42.76
C ARG A 846 7.35 -31.43 42.79
N GLU A 847 8.03 -31.44 43.93
CA GLU A 847 9.34 -32.09 44.07
C GLU A 847 9.24 -33.60 43.80
N LYS A 848 8.13 -34.23 44.20
CA LYS A 848 7.90 -35.66 44.00
C LYS A 848 7.60 -35.99 42.53
N LEU A 849 6.92 -35.10 41.81
CA LEU A 849 6.69 -35.24 40.37
C LEU A 849 7.99 -35.04 39.56
N GLU A 850 8.82 -34.08 39.95
CA GLU A 850 10.16 -33.83 39.37
C GLU A 850 11.09 -35.04 39.64
N GLU A 851 11.13 -35.57 40.87
CA GLU A 851 11.88 -36.80 41.21
C GLU A 851 11.46 -38.01 40.37
N TRP A 852 10.18 -38.08 40.00
CA TRP A 852 9.68 -39.15 39.15
C TRP A 852 10.00 -38.96 37.67
N GLY A 853 10.38 -37.74 37.25
CA GLY A 853 10.76 -37.36 35.89
C GLY A 853 9.63 -36.69 35.09
N PHE A 854 8.65 -36.06 35.74
CA PHE A 854 7.50 -35.41 35.11
C PHE A 854 7.62 -33.88 35.02
N ASP A 855 8.84 -33.34 34.97
CA ASP A 855 9.13 -31.90 34.95
C ASP A 855 8.40 -31.14 33.84
N LYS A 856 8.34 -31.72 32.63
CA LYS A 856 7.66 -31.11 31.48
C LYS A 856 6.14 -31.06 31.65
N LEU A 857 5.54 -32.11 32.22
CA LEU A 857 4.10 -32.16 32.48
C LEU A 857 3.71 -31.09 33.49
N VAL A 858 4.51 -30.95 34.57
CA VAL A 858 4.37 -29.90 35.57
C VAL A 858 4.54 -28.51 34.95
N GLN A 859 5.59 -28.30 34.14
CA GLN A 859 5.86 -27.02 33.50
C GLN A 859 4.77 -26.62 32.49
N ALA A 860 4.22 -27.58 31.74
CA ALA A 860 3.11 -27.35 30.82
C ALA A 860 1.84 -26.91 31.56
N PHE A 861 1.53 -27.57 32.68
CA PHE A 861 0.40 -27.19 33.53
C PHE A 861 0.59 -25.81 34.18
N ASP A 862 1.80 -25.53 34.68
CA ASP A 862 2.15 -24.22 35.25
C ASP A 862 2.00 -23.09 34.24
N ASP A 863 2.46 -23.28 33.01
CA ASP A 863 2.30 -22.30 31.94
C ASP A 863 0.84 -22.08 31.56
N LYS A 864 0.03 -23.15 31.53
CA LYS A 864 -1.41 -23.09 31.26
C LYS A 864 -2.15 -22.28 32.33
N GLU A 865 -1.84 -22.53 33.60
CA GLU A 865 -2.37 -21.76 34.71
C GLU A 865 -1.88 -20.29 34.69
N ALA A 866 -0.62 -20.06 34.35
CA ALA A 866 -0.07 -18.71 34.22
C ALA A 866 -0.73 -17.92 33.08
N ALA A 867 -0.99 -18.57 31.94
CA ALA A 867 -1.68 -18.00 30.79
C ALA A 867 -3.15 -17.71 31.09
N ARG A 868 -3.84 -18.68 31.73
CA ARG A 868 -5.21 -18.51 32.22
C ARG A 868 -5.31 -17.30 33.15
N ALA A 869 -4.46 -17.18 34.16
CA ALA A 869 -4.44 -16.01 35.05
C ALA A 869 -4.27 -14.67 34.31
N GLY A 870 -3.53 -14.66 33.18
CA GLY A 870 -3.44 -13.50 32.30
C GLY A 870 -4.72 -13.24 31.50
N ALA A 871 -5.30 -14.28 30.92
CA ALA A 871 -6.52 -14.19 30.10
C ALA A 871 -7.76 -13.71 30.88
N TRP A 872 -7.85 -13.99 32.19
CA TRP A 872 -8.96 -13.52 33.02
C TRP A 872 -9.00 -11.99 33.21
N THR A 873 -7.90 -11.29 32.92
CA THR A 873 -7.84 -9.84 33.06
C THR A 873 -8.42 -9.08 31.88
N ARG A 874 -8.59 -9.73 30.72
CA ARG A 874 -9.08 -9.10 29.47
C ARG A 874 -9.97 -10.03 28.67
N SER A 875 -11.09 -9.52 28.19
CA SER A 875 -11.99 -10.27 27.34
C SER A 875 -11.52 -10.24 25.89
N LEU A 876 -11.65 -11.37 25.19
CA LEU A 876 -11.25 -11.50 23.77
C LEU A 876 -12.32 -10.94 22.82
N THR A 877 -12.78 -9.71 23.05
CA THR A 877 -13.76 -9.01 22.21
C THR A 877 -13.05 -8.14 21.17
N ALA A 878 -13.71 -7.90 20.03
CA ALA A 878 -13.15 -7.05 18.97
C ALA A 878 -12.83 -5.62 19.46
N VAL A 879 -13.68 -5.06 20.35
CA VAL A 879 -13.50 -3.72 20.90
C VAL A 879 -12.28 -3.62 21.82
N GLU A 880 -12.07 -4.62 22.68
CA GLU A 880 -10.90 -4.62 23.58
C GLU A 880 -9.59 -4.84 22.80
N VAL A 881 -9.62 -5.69 21.77
CA VAL A 881 -8.45 -5.92 20.91
C VAL A 881 -8.11 -4.67 20.10
N GLU A 882 -9.11 -3.97 19.56
CA GLU A 882 -8.92 -2.70 18.86
C GLU A 882 -8.32 -1.64 19.79
N LYS A 883 -8.85 -1.51 21.02
CA LYS A 883 -8.30 -0.60 22.02
C LYS A 883 -6.84 -0.91 22.34
N HIS A 884 -6.51 -2.19 22.54
CA HIS A 884 -5.14 -2.62 22.84
C HIS A 884 -4.17 -2.35 21.68
N LEU A 885 -4.61 -2.54 20.44
CA LEU A 885 -3.84 -2.17 19.25
C LEU A 885 -3.65 -0.64 19.17
N GLY A 886 -4.67 0.13 19.52
CA GLY A 886 -4.62 1.59 19.63
C GLY A 886 -3.65 2.09 20.70
N ASP A 887 -3.62 1.45 21.88
CA ASP A 887 -2.69 1.74 22.97
C ASP A 887 -1.21 1.52 22.57
N LEU A 888 -0.96 0.75 21.52
CA LEU A 888 0.35 0.51 20.91
C LEU A 888 0.57 1.29 19.60
N GLY A 889 -0.28 2.30 19.35
CA GLY A 889 -0.14 3.24 18.24
C GLY A 889 -0.51 2.67 16.88
N LEU A 890 -1.41 1.68 16.81
CA LEU A 890 -2.04 1.21 15.57
C LEU A 890 -3.50 1.72 15.50
N PRO A 891 -3.84 2.64 14.56
CA PRO A 891 -5.20 3.16 14.42
C PRO A 891 -6.24 2.08 14.10
N ALA A 892 -7.50 2.31 14.50
CA ALA A 892 -8.63 1.39 14.29
C ALA A 892 -8.81 0.96 12.82
N GLU A 893 -8.57 1.87 11.88
CA GLU A 893 -8.64 1.60 10.44
C GLU A 893 -7.69 0.46 10.01
N PHE A 894 -6.46 0.48 10.51
CA PHE A 894 -5.47 -0.58 10.24
C PHE A 894 -5.65 -1.81 11.12
N ALA A 895 -6.15 -1.62 12.34
CA ALA A 895 -6.30 -2.69 13.32
C ALA A 895 -7.44 -3.65 12.97
N THR A 896 -8.60 -3.12 12.56
CA THR A 896 -9.84 -3.91 12.44
C THR A 896 -10.27 -4.12 11.00
N HIS A 897 -9.89 -3.24 10.07
CA HIS A 897 -10.46 -3.24 8.71
C HIS A 897 -9.48 -3.61 7.62
N ASN A 898 -8.20 -3.31 7.79
CA ASN A 898 -7.18 -3.70 6.82
C ASN A 898 -6.61 -5.09 7.12
N HIS A 899 -6.43 -5.85 6.05
CA HIS A 899 -5.69 -7.11 6.12
C HIS A 899 -4.21 -6.85 6.42
N ILE A 900 -3.59 -7.78 7.15
CA ILE A 900 -2.16 -7.76 7.49
C ILE A 900 -1.27 -7.63 6.25
N LYS A 901 -1.72 -8.14 5.09
CA LYS A 901 -1.04 -7.97 3.79
C LYS A 901 -0.74 -6.52 3.45
N GLY A 902 -1.67 -5.61 3.77
CA GLY A 902 -1.58 -4.18 3.42
C GLY A 902 -0.82 -3.34 4.45
N LEU A 903 -0.29 -3.94 5.53
CA LEU A 903 0.42 -3.22 6.59
C LEU A 903 1.90 -3.04 6.27
N SER A 904 2.45 -1.89 6.65
CA SER A 904 3.89 -1.62 6.59
C SER A 904 4.67 -2.47 7.60
N GLY A 905 5.99 -2.59 7.41
CA GLY A 905 6.86 -3.31 8.34
C GLY A 905 6.70 -2.84 9.79
N GLY A 906 6.75 -1.52 10.02
CA GLY A 906 6.55 -0.95 11.36
C GLY A 906 5.15 -1.16 11.94
N GLN A 907 4.10 -1.14 11.10
CA GLN A 907 2.76 -1.52 11.55
C GLN A 907 2.70 -2.99 11.95
N LYS A 908 3.33 -3.90 11.19
CA LYS A 908 3.41 -5.32 11.55
C LYS A 908 4.15 -5.53 12.88
N VAL A 909 5.22 -4.76 13.18
CA VAL A 909 5.88 -4.82 14.50
C VAL A 909 4.93 -4.44 15.63
N LYS A 910 4.14 -3.38 15.46
CA LYS A 910 3.13 -2.98 16.44
C LYS A 910 2.11 -4.09 16.68
N VAL A 911 1.69 -4.81 15.63
CA VAL A 911 0.80 -5.99 15.75
C VAL A 911 1.47 -7.12 16.53
N VAL A 912 2.72 -7.44 16.23
CA VAL A 912 3.49 -8.48 16.96
C VAL A 912 3.65 -8.09 18.42
N LEU A 913 4.03 -6.85 18.71
CA LEU A 913 4.20 -6.34 20.06
C LEU A 913 2.87 -6.37 20.82
N ALA A 914 1.78 -5.97 20.17
CA ALA A 914 0.43 -6.07 20.74
C ALA A 914 0.03 -7.51 21.04
N ALA A 915 0.28 -8.42 20.11
CA ALA A 915 0.01 -9.84 20.31
C ALA A 915 0.84 -10.40 21.47
N ALA A 916 2.13 -10.08 21.57
CA ALA A 916 3.02 -10.55 22.63
C ALA A 916 2.63 -9.99 24.03
N MET A 917 2.12 -8.76 24.09
CA MET A 917 1.72 -8.11 25.35
C MET A 917 0.29 -8.45 25.81
N TRP A 918 -0.47 -9.23 25.04
CA TRP A 918 -1.90 -9.49 25.31
C TRP A 918 -2.16 -10.14 26.67
N LEU A 919 -1.33 -11.12 27.08
CA LEU A 919 -1.49 -11.83 28.37
C LEU A 919 -0.80 -11.16 29.56
N ASN A 920 -0.49 -9.86 29.49
CA ASN A 920 0.19 -9.10 30.57
C ASN A 920 1.46 -9.83 31.06
N PRO A 921 2.49 -9.98 30.20
CA PRO A 921 3.72 -10.68 30.54
C PRO A 921 4.48 -9.95 31.67
N HIS A 922 5.33 -10.67 32.40
CA HIS A 922 6.16 -10.08 33.47
C HIS A 922 7.59 -9.83 33.03
N ILE A 923 8.07 -10.57 32.02
CA ILE A 923 9.34 -10.33 31.35
C ILE A 923 9.05 -10.14 29.87
N LEU A 924 9.57 -9.06 29.29
CA LEU A 924 9.54 -8.78 27.87
C LEU A 924 10.95 -8.92 27.30
N VAL A 925 11.09 -9.77 26.28
CA VAL A 925 12.33 -9.97 25.56
C VAL A 925 12.15 -9.45 24.13
N LEU A 926 12.97 -8.47 23.75
CA LEU A 926 12.95 -7.83 22.44
C LEU A 926 14.25 -8.14 21.69
N ASP A 927 14.15 -8.80 20.54
CA ASP A 927 15.30 -9.11 19.68
C ASP A 927 15.35 -8.14 18.49
N GLU A 928 16.26 -7.18 18.56
CA GLU A 928 16.47 -6.11 17.57
C GLU A 928 15.21 -5.30 17.22
N PRO A 929 14.51 -4.71 18.22
CA PRO A 929 13.27 -3.95 17.98
C PRO A 929 13.47 -2.66 17.16
N THR A 930 14.71 -2.18 17.06
CA THR A 930 15.09 -0.96 16.35
C THR A 930 15.03 -1.09 14.82
N ASN A 931 15.16 -2.29 14.26
CA ASN A 931 15.31 -2.47 12.81
C ASN A 931 14.05 -2.12 11.99
N TYR A 932 12.89 -2.06 12.65
CA TYR A 932 11.60 -1.99 11.98
C TYR A 932 10.67 -0.92 12.58
N LEU A 933 11.12 -0.19 13.60
CA LEU A 933 10.37 0.92 14.21
C LEU A 933 11.03 2.26 13.84
N ASP A 934 10.20 3.26 13.54
CA ASP A 934 10.65 4.66 13.44
C ASP A 934 11.24 5.13 14.75
N ARG A 935 12.08 6.16 14.66
CA ARG A 935 12.50 6.97 15.79
C ARG A 935 11.34 7.46 16.69
N ASP A 936 10.20 7.86 16.13
CA ASP A 936 9.03 8.29 16.92
C ASP A 936 8.41 7.11 17.70
N SER A 937 8.16 5.98 17.05
CA SER A 937 7.70 4.76 17.72
C SER A 937 8.77 4.19 18.66
N LEU A 938 10.06 4.38 18.37
CA LEU A 938 11.18 3.97 19.21
C LEU A 938 11.26 4.84 20.46
N GLY A 939 11.02 6.15 20.33
CA GLY A 939 10.87 7.08 21.45
C GLY A 939 9.67 6.69 22.32
N ALA A 940 8.51 6.43 21.70
CA ALA A 940 7.32 5.95 22.39
C ALA A 940 7.56 4.61 23.11
N LEU A 941 8.26 3.68 22.45
CA LEU A 941 8.65 2.40 23.04
C LEU A 941 9.64 2.59 24.18
N THR A 942 10.59 3.51 24.05
CA THR A 942 11.59 3.84 25.08
C THR A 942 10.89 4.34 26.35
N GLU A 943 9.96 5.28 26.22
CA GLU A 943 9.15 5.79 27.33
C GLU A 943 8.30 4.66 27.95
N ALA A 944 7.62 3.86 27.12
CA ALA A 944 6.79 2.78 27.61
C ALA A 944 7.59 1.67 28.32
N LEU A 945 8.80 1.34 27.85
CA LEU A 945 9.69 0.35 28.48
C LEU A 945 10.29 0.87 29.81
N LYS A 946 10.48 2.19 29.94
CA LYS A 946 10.86 2.82 31.20
C LYS A 946 9.73 2.70 32.24
N GLU A 947 8.49 2.95 31.83
CA GLU A 947 7.32 2.89 32.72
C GLU A 947 6.86 1.45 33.02
N PHE A 948 7.15 0.49 32.14
CA PHE A 948 6.70 -0.89 32.27
C PHE A 948 7.11 -1.54 33.61
N GLY A 949 6.12 -2.00 34.39
CA GLY A 949 6.35 -2.57 35.73
C GLY A 949 7.10 -3.91 35.78
N GLY A 950 7.40 -4.54 34.64
CA GLY A 950 8.07 -5.84 34.50
C GLY A 950 9.52 -5.76 34.05
N GLY A 951 10.19 -6.92 33.94
CA GLY A 951 11.58 -7.02 33.51
C GLY A 951 11.72 -6.91 31.98
N VAL A 952 12.80 -6.30 31.50
CA VAL A 952 13.05 -6.11 30.07
C VAL A 952 14.44 -6.61 29.71
N VAL A 953 14.53 -7.42 28.65
CA VAL A 953 15.78 -7.88 28.04
C VAL A 953 15.76 -7.47 26.57
N ILE A 954 16.74 -6.68 26.15
CA ILE A 954 16.81 -6.10 24.80
C ILE A 954 18.09 -6.57 24.13
N ILE A 955 17.99 -7.19 22.96
CA ILE A 955 19.11 -7.32 22.02
C ILE A 955 18.99 -6.13 21.07
N SER A 956 20.02 -5.29 21.02
CA SER A 956 20.09 -4.21 20.03
C SER A 956 21.52 -3.76 19.81
N HIS A 957 21.85 -3.41 18.58
CA HIS A 957 23.11 -2.74 18.24
C HIS A 957 23.07 -1.21 18.46
N HIS A 958 21.88 -0.64 18.70
CA HIS A 958 21.69 0.80 18.81
C HIS A 958 22.02 1.27 20.24
N ARG A 959 23.16 1.96 20.41
CA ARG A 959 23.64 2.39 21.74
C ARG A 959 22.70 3.38 22.40
N ASP A 960 22.23 4.40 21.67
CA ASP A 960 21.32 5.40 22.23
C ASP A 960 20.03 4.79 22.81
N PHE A 961 19.54 3.71 22.20
CA PHE A 961 18.35 3.01 22.65
C PHE A 961 18.62 2.15 23.89
N THR A 962 19.73 1.41 23.90
CA THR A 962 20.09 0.56 25.05
C THR A 962 20.53 1.39 26.25
N GLU A 963 21.31 2.45 26.08
CA GLU A 963 21.76 3.34 27.15
C GLU A 963 20.60 4.14 27.77
N ALA A 964 19.56 4.45 26.99
CA ALA A 964 18.39 5.15 27.51
C ALA A 964 17.54 4.28 28.47
N ILE A 965 17.58 2.95 28.36
CA ILE A 965 16.66 2.02 29.04
C ILE A 965 17.38 1.08 29.99
N CYS A 966 18.50 0.51 29.55
CA CYS A 966 19.18 -0.61 30.20
C CYS A 966 20.19 -0.15 31.24
N SER A 967 20.12 -0.75 32.43
CA SER A 967 21.07 -0.53 33.53
C SER A 967 22.15 -1.62 33.59
N GLU A 968 21.89 -2.78 32.98
CA GLU A 968 22.78 -3.94 32.96
C GLU A 968 23.10 -4.31 31.52
N THR A 969 24.35 -4.72 31.26
CA THR A 969 24.82 -5.12 29.93
C THR A 969 25.40 -6.54 29.95
N TRP A 970 24.93 -7.37 29.02
CA TRP A 970 25.37 -8.74 28.78
C TRP A 970 26.18 -8.77 27.49
N SER A 971 27.50 -8.76 27.62
CA SER A 971 28.43 -8.80 26.48
C SER A 971 28.78 -10.24 26.14
N ILE A 972 28.44 -10.68 24.94
CA ILE A 972 28.74 -12.02 24.45
C ILE A 972 29.86 -11.97 23.42
N ASN A 973 30.98 -12.62 23.74
CA ASN A 973 32.14 -12.72 22.85
C ASN A 973 32.58 -14.18 22.74
N ALA A 974 32.68 -14.69 21.51
CA ALA A 974 33.12 -16.05 21.22
C ALA A 974 32.38 -17.17 22.02
N GLY A 975 31.09 -16.96 22.31
CA GLY A 975 30.28 -17.92 23.06
C GLY A 975 30.44 -17.86 24.59
N GLU A 976 31.10 -16.84 25.13
CA GLU A 976 31.21 -16.57 26.57
C GLU A 976 30.47 -15.30 26.95
N LEU A 977 29.90 -15.27 28.16
CA LEU A 977 29.07 -14.18 28.66
C LEU A 977 29.80 -13.37 29.74
N ALA A 978 29.93 -12.06 29.53
CA ALA A 978 30.36 -11.10 30.55
C ALA A 978 29.19 -10.20 30.94
N VAL A 979 28.94 -10.06 32.25
CA VAL A 979 27.84 -9.25 32.79
C VAL A 979 28.39 -8.03 33.50
N THR A 980 27.95 -6.83 33.10
CA THR A 980 28.36 -5.54 33.68
C THR A 980 27.14 -4.70 34.08
N GLY A 981 27.28 -3.78 35.05
CA GLY A 981 26.18 -2.91 35.52
C GLY A 981 25.20 -3.57 36.50
N ASN A 982 25.41 -4.84 36.85
CA ASN A 982 24.55 -5.53 37.81
C ASN A 982 24.95 -5.15 39.25
N ASN A 983 24.00 -4.78 40.11
CA ASN A 983 24.21 -4.54 41.55
C ASN A 983 24.78 -5.77 42.30
N TYR A 984 24.77 -6.94 41.65
CA TYR A 984 25.32 -8.17 42.19
C TYR A 984 26.85 -8.25 42.18
N THR A 985 27.55 -7.77 41.14
CA THR A 985 29.03 -7.85 41.09
C THR A 985 29.66 -7.00 42.19
N GLN A 986 29.12 -5.83 42.51
CA GLN A 986 29.57 -5.04 43.67
C GLN A 986 29.34 -5.74 45.01
N ARG A 987 28.29 -6.58 45.15
CA ARG A 987 28.02 -7.38 46.36
C ARG A 987 28.80 -8.69 46.43
N ALA A 988 29.18 -9.26 45.29
CA ALA A 988 30.01 -10.45 45.19
C ALA A 988 31.49 -10.07 45.40
N GLU A 989 31.98 -9.00 44.78
CA GLU A 989 33.33 -8.46 45.00
C GLU A 989 33.54 -8.00 46.43
N SER A 990 32.57 -7.34 47.07
CA SER A 990 32.67 -7.00 48.49
C SER A 990 32.64 -8.21 49.44
N LYS A 991 32.10 -9.36 49.01
CA LYS A 991 32.21 -10.63 49.74
C LYS A 991 33.51 -11.39 49.47
N ILE A 992 34.06 -11.29 48.26
CA ILE A 992 35.34 -11.91 47.88
C ILE A 992 36.49 -11.14 48.54
N VAL A 993 36.46 -9.81 48.56
CA VAL A 993 37.44 -8.97 49.27
C VAL A 993 37.36 -9.17 50.80
N GLN A 994 36.19 -9.54 51.34
CA GLN A 994 36.07 -9.94 52.75
C GLN A 994 36.52 -11.38 53.03
N GLN A 995 36.51 -12.28 52.05
CA GLN A 995 36.97 -13.67 52.21
C GLN A 995 38.47 -13.85 51.99
N GLU A 996 39.13 -12.99 51.21
CA GLU A 996 40.58 -13.07 50.97
C GLU A 996 41.44 -12.42 52.09
N ALA A 997 40.82 -11.77 53.08
CA ALA A 997 41.51 -11.14 54.21
C ALA A 997 41.61 -12.00 55.50
N GLU A 998 41.26 -13.29 55.46
CA GLU A 998 41.21 -14.16 56.67
C GLU A 998 42.23 -15.31 56.69
N THR A 999 43.49 -15.04 56.32
CA THR A 999 44.62 -15.92 56.71
C THR A 999 45.84 -15.08 57.04
N LYS A 1000 46.16 -14.95 58.33
CA LYS A 1000 47.48 -14.50 58.80
C LYS A 1000 48.26 -15.71 59.28
N ILE A 1001 49.44 -15.88 58.71
CA ILE A 1001 50.44 -16.88 59.08
C ILE A 1001 51.38 -16.20 60.08
N ASP A 1002 51.62 -16.81 61.23
CA ASP A 1002 52.61 -16.30 62.18
C ASP A 1002 54.06 -16.58 61.71
N ALA A 1003 55.05 -16.00 62.38
CA ALA A 1003 56.46 -16.12 62.00
C ALA A 1003 57.04 -17.56 62.09
N PHE A 1004 56.26 -18.54 62.56
CA PHE A 1004 56.64 -19.95 62.66
C PHE A 1004 55.79 -20.88 61.77
N GLY A 1005 54.90 -20.35 60.92
CA GLY A 1005 54.27 -21.08 59.83
C GLY A 1005 53.00 -21.86 60.19
N ASN A 1006 52.35 -21.58 61.33
CA ASN A 1006 51.06 -22.19 61.66
C ASN A 1006 49.88 -21.34 61.17
N VAL A 1007 48.87 -22.01 60.61
CA VAL A 1007 47.62 -21.39 60.11
C VAL A 1007 46.53 -21.52 61.17
N GLU A 1008 46.20 -20.43 61.86
CA GLU A 1008 45.03 -20.38 62.74
C GLU A 1008 43.79 -19.81 62.00
N LYS A 1009 42.68 -20.54 62.05
CA LYS A 1009 41.37 -20.08 61.57
C LYS A 1009 40.63 -19.35 62.68
N VAL A 1010 40.48 -18.04 62.57
CA VAL A 1010 39.60 -17.26 63.45
C VAL A 1010 38.14 -17.54 63.06
N LYS A 1011 37.32 -18.03 64.00
CA LYS A 1011 35.87 -18.16 63.81
C LYS A 1011 35.25 -16.76 63.77
N SER A 1012 34.71 -16.35 62.63
CA SER A 1012 33.91 -15.13 62.53
C SER A 1012 32.65 -15.23 63.39
N THR A 1013 32.34 -14.13 64.08
CA THR A 1013 31.20 -14.02 65.00
C THR A 1013 29.87 -14.08 64.24
N ARG A 1014 28.96 -14.94 64.72
CA ARG A 1014 27.61 -15.12 64.15
C ARG A 1014 26.81 -13.82 64.30
N LYS A 1015 26.42 -13.17 63.20
CA LYS A 1015 25.46 -12.04 63.22
C LYS A 1015 24.12 -12.49 63.81
N LEU A 1016 23.73 -11.85 64.91
CA LEU A 1016 22.47 -12.08 65.62
C LEU A 1016 21.27 -11.81 64.69
N SER A 1017 20.25 -12.66 64.76
CA SER A 1017 19.01 -12.47 64.00
C SER A 1017 18.23 -11.24 64.50
N ARG A 1018 17.36 -10.68 63.66
CA ARG A 1018 16.47 -9.54 64.04
C ARG A 1018 15.64 -9.79 65.31
N LYS A 1019 15.35 -11.05 65.63
CA LYS A 1019 14.63 -11.43 66.86
C LYS A 1019 15.55 -11.37 68.09
N GLU A 1020 16.79 -11.83 67.94
CA GLU A 1020 17.80 -11.83 69.01
C GLU A 1020 18.30 -10.41 69.34
N LEU A 1021 18.44 -9.54 68.32
CA LEU A 1021 18.74 -8.11 68.49
C LEU A 1021 17.62 -7.38 69.25
N LYS A 1022 16.35 -7.68 68.96
CA LYS A 1022 15.21 -7.11 69.69
C LYS A 1022 15.15 -7.57 71.15
N ASP A 1023 15.48 -8.83 71.42
CA ASP A 1023 15.52 -9.36 72.78
C ASP A 1023 16.68 -8.78 73.61
N LYS A 1024 17.86 -8.60 73.01
CA LYS A 1024 18.99 -7.90 73.67
C LYS A 1024 18.69 -6.41 73.90
N GLN A 1025 18.04 -5.72 72.96
CA GLN A 1025 17.59 -4.34 73.16
C GLN A 1025 16.56 -4.23 74.29
N LYS A 1026 15.62 -5.18 74.40
CA LYS A 1026 14.68 -5.27 75.54
C LYS A 1026 15.40 -5.50 76.87
N LYS A 1027 16.40 -6.39 76.91
CA LYS A 1027 17.20 -6.65 78.12
C LYS A 1027 18.04 -5.43 78.53
N ARG A 1028 18.63 -4.71 77.57
CA ARG A 1028 19.38 -3.47 77.80
C ARG A 1028 18.49 -2.34 78.32
N ALA A 1029 17.29 -2.18 77.76
CA ALA A 1029 16.30 -1.21 78.28
C ALA A 1029 15.84 -1.56 79.71
N ALA A 1030 15.75 -2.85 80.05
CA ALA A 1030 15.43 -3.29 81.40
C ALA A 1030 16.60 -3.10 82.39
N ALA A 1031 17.84 -3.32 81.97
CA ALA A 1031 19.05 -3.08 82.79
C ALA A 1031 19.26 -1.58 83.06
N LYS A 1032 19.06 -0.72 82.05
CA LYS A 1032 19.12 0.75 82.21
C LYS A 1032 18.03 1.28 83.16
N LYS A 1033 16.86 0.62 83.22
CA LYS A 1033 15.81 0.90 84.22
C LYS A 1033 16.13 0.41 85.63
N ARG A 1034 17.08 -0.54 85.78
CA ARG A 1034 17.56 -1.03 87.08
C ARG A 1034 18.80 -0.29 87.60
N GLY A 1035 19.31 0.70 86.86
CA GLY A 1035 20.43 1.54 87.29
C GLY A 1035 21.82 0.93 87.07
N GLU A 1036 21.94 -0.10 86.23
CA GLU A 1036 23.22 -0.70 85.87
C GLU A 1036 23.91 0.09 84.73
N GLU A 1037 25.23 0.27 84.81
CA GLU A 1037 26.04 0.86 83.71
C GLU A 1037 26.11 -0.11 82.52
N VAL A 1038 25.79 0.39 81.32
CA VAL A 1038 25.83 -0.43 80.09
C VAL A 1038 26.56 0.34 78.98
N SER A 1039 27.55 -0.31 78.36
CA SER A 1039 28.33 0.16 77.21
C SER A 1039 27.46 0.51 75.99
N ASP A 1040 27.85 1.56 75.25
CA ASP A 1040 27.19 2.01 74.02
C ASP A 1040 27.83 1.48 72.72
N SER A 1041 28.84 0.62 72.81
CA SER A 1041 29.51 0.04 71.63
C SER A 1041 28.61 -0.99 70.90
N GLU A 1042 28.68 -1.02 69.56
CA GLU A 1042 27.97 -2.03 68.74
C GLU A 1042 28.61 -3.43 68.84
N ASP A 1043 29.85 -3.53 69.30
CA ASP A 1043 30.59 -4.79 69.42
C ASP A 1043 30.20 -5.59 70.68
N ASP A 1044 29.59 -4.94 71.67
CA ASP A 1044 29.04 -5.59 72.89
C ASP A 1044 27.57 -6.04 72.73
N LEU A 1045 26.99 -5.88 71.53
CA LEU A 1045 25.57 -6.12 71.22
C LEU A 1045 25.24 -7.53 70.75
#